data_AF-A0A401GTK8-F1
#
_entry.id   AF-A0A401GTK8-F1
#
_cell.length_a   1.000
_cell.length_b   1.000
_cell.length_c   1.000
_cell.angle_alpha   90.00
_cell.angle_beta   90.00
_cell.angle_gamma   90.00
#
_symmetry.space_group_name_H-M   'P 1'
#
loop_
_entity.id
_entity.type
_entity.pdbx_description
1 polymer ?
#
loop_
_entity_poly.entity_id
_entity_poly.type
_entity_poly.pdbx_seq_one_letter_code
_entity_poly.pdbx_strand_id
1 'polypeptide(L)'
;MMADPQIRILLLSLGELREVDGHLLSSLRAKAYVEEVTWDTDALERLTVPSKFKAVIVTDAAVTVHGKVLARLVEYAGSGGVVVFACRFSSFGGRLDMNAMWKYVWSLPWTSVSYRRTTFTLNTSVAGMDLADLVHAYSMKAVQLDHVPSNAALYLRASESSIESHVFASDPVQNSTETPVAFTSFGSGRVGYVGDVNYEEESLAVILAMCLSETVSQNQNATGLNPRSVNGKPIILMLSLEKESWFEESYSQLYSALTKNAMLHEAQTVRSATLLLYPSAPPLPSAVLVTDAAITSSAYLSLQYRLIEYAKAGGRVILGCEFSNHLQLGSAASFFARWGLTWDAGVYYRTTFSVNPAGIPAPLSGTALFAEYSMKALHVKNISRETAVYIPTIQSHIESHVFPATPITGAQLEQSPAMFVRIGDGYLGYVGDVNGEQQTIRLLLEMCGVQVKPGDFGTRDHVTGIRMEPDGTMDAMHEQQAELPLPVFQERHGGHSRAAEAARSTEPVQPPQSVRPVRTARPRDSEVATRAAKRLAHSNQQRAIAERLKEEGNNFFRAQEWAGAADKYRAAAFAHGPRPVYMTNLAAALLKLEQWVEAESAADRALRYEPKNIKARFRRGVARKEREEYADAIRDFYSVLRLDPNNSEAHAELTETLALSAIDHEDPLNGDVDDMRSEDRDAYSDVITESDSPEFTMTGPGYKCPCKFYNNQGCRKGMQCLFKHAPDERSVRDELGRNVCKMWLLNACPRSTCYYAHDKTYLPVRGWWTHEQRLTEMRSYARDLVTLNWGLNPKEVEKMVNMRWPSWRLDMWALVESYRDDYDPEEDFSDEEALIEERMENFGFTGDDLQELLCQGVKPWDDDAWDVLDALRNM
;
A
#
# COMPACT_ATOMS: atom_id res chain seq x y z
N MET A 1 -16.67 20.85 37.61
CA MET A 1 -16.48 19.46 38.11
C MET A 1 -15.08 19.03 37.68
N MET A 2 -14.28 18.47 38.58
CA MET A 2 -12.98 17.91 38.18
C MET A 2 -13.24 16.60 37.41
N ALA A 3 -12.50 16.35 36.32
CA ALA A 3 -12.61 15.13 35.54
C ALA A 3 -12.42 13.89 36.43
N ASP A 4 -13.17 12.81 36.17
CA ASP A 4 -12.96 11.54 36.86
C ASP A 4 -11.59 10.97 36.43
N PRO A 5 -10.62 10.83 37.36
CA PRO A 5 -9.27 10.36 37.03
C PRO A 5 -9.22 8.92 36.51
N GLN A 6 -10.32 8.16 36.57
CA GLN A 6 -10.39 6.79 36.05
C GLN A 6 -10.77 6.70 34.56
N ILE A 7 -11.39 7.72 33.98
CA ILE A 7 -11.86 7.66 32.58
C ILE A 7 -10.83 8.29 31.66
N ARG A 8 -10.22 7.47 30.79
CA ARG A 8 -9.24 7.91 29.79
C ARG A 8 -9.78 7.70 28.38
N ILE A 9 -9.69 8.73 27.55
CA ILE A 9 -10.11 8.70 26.14
C ILE A 9 -8.90 9.01 25.28
N LEU A 10 -8.68 8.20 24.24
CA LEU A 10 -7.67 8.44 23.22
C LEU A 10 -8.32 9.11 22.01
N LEU A 11 -7.72 10.17 21.51
CA LEU A 11 -8.19 10.92 20.35
C LEU A 11 -7.17 10.78 19.23
N LEU A 12 -7.59 10.22 18.10
CA LEU A 12 -6.71 9.76 17.03
C LEU A 12 -6.91 10.60 15.78
N SER A 13 -5.94 11.49 15.53
CA SER A 13 -5.94 12.51 14.48
C SER A 13 -4.70 12.37 13.55
N LEU A 14 -4.70 11.42 12.61
CA LEU A 14 -3.54 11.10 11.75
C LEU A 14 -3.39 11.96 10.48
N GLY A 15 -4.38 12.81 10.16
CA GLY A 15 -4.36 13.66 8.97
C GLY A 15 -3.47 14.92 9.05
N GLU A 16 -3.27 15.59 7.91
CA GLU A 16 -2.55 16.88 7.84
C GLU A 16 -3.30 18.03 8.53
N LEU A 17 -4.64 17.98 8.49
CA LEU A 17 -5.53 18.95 9.11
C LEU A 17 -5.88 18.54 10.56
N ARG A 18 -4.97 18.86 11.49
CA ARG A 18 -4.94 18.37 12.88
C ARG A 18 -5.89 19.07 13.87
N GLU A 19 -6.67 20.04 13.43
CA GLU A 19 -7.57 20.78 14.32
C GLU A 19 -8.82 19.96 14.67
N VAL A 20 -8.98 19.65 15.96
CA VAL A 20 -10.19 19.06 16.53
C VAL A 20 -11.06 20.19 17.09
N ASP A 21 -12.38 20.07 16.95
CA ASP A 21 -13.33 21.06 17.46
C ASP A 21 -13.08 21.39 18.95
N GLY A 22 -12.95 22.69 19.26
CA GLY A 22 -12.61 23.17 20.59
C GLY A 22 -13.70 22.94 21.64
N HIS A 23 -14.97 22.91 21.24
CA HIS A 23 -16.09 22.62 22.13
C HIS A 23 -16.14 21.14 22.50
N LEU A 24 -15.88 20.23 21.54
CA LEU A 24 -15.73 18.81 21.81
C LEU A 24 -14.60 18.52 22.80
N LEU A 25 -13.40 19.08 22.55
CA LEU A 25 -12.24 18.88 23.44
C LEU A 25 -12.51 19.39 24.85
N SER A 26 -13.14 20.56 24.98
CA SER A 26 -13.50 21.14 26.28
C SER A 26 -14.51 20.26 27.03
N SER A 27 -15.51 19.74 26.32
CA SER A 27 -16.55 18.87 26.90
C SER A 27 -16.02 17.51 27.30
N LEU A 28 -15.13 16.91 26.49
CA LEU A 28 -14.44 15.67 26.82
C LEU A 28 -13.53 15.84 28.04
N ARG A 29 -12.71 16.90 28.08
CA ARG A 29 -11.78 17.19 29.19
C ARG A 29 -12.49 17.51 30.50
N ALA A 30 -13.76 17.94 30.46
CA ALA A 30 -14.57 18.12 31.65
C ALA A 30 -15.01 16.78 32.30
N LYS A 31 -15.07 15.69 31.53
CA LYS A 31 -15.57 14.37 31.98
C LYS A 31 -14.51 13.27 32.00
N ALA A 32 -13.42 13.40 31.25
CA ALA A 32 -12.37 12.38 31.10
C ALA A 32 -10.98 12.99 30.88
N TYR A 33 -9.94 12.21 31.14
CA TYR A 33 -8.58 12.53 30.70
C TYR A 33 -8.44 12.20 29.21
N VAL A 34 -8.16 13.20 28.38
CA VAL A 34 -8.04 13.07 26.92
C VAL A 34 -6.58 13.11 26.50
N GLU A 35 -6.12 12.06 25.82
CA GLU A 35 -4.80 11.96 25.23
C GLU A 35 -4.95 12.03 23.70
N GLU A 36 -4.24 12.95 23.05
CA GLU A 36 -4.30 13.13 21.60
C GLU A 36 -3.07 12.53 20.93
N VAL A 37 -3.27 11.83 19.80
CA VAL A 37 -2.22 11.19 19.03
C VAL A 37 -2.35 11.59 17.57
N THR A 38 -1.24 12.10 17.02
CA THR A 38 -1.15 12.63 15.65
C THR A 38 -0.22 11.84 14.73
N TRP A 39 0.43 10.80 15.26
CA TRP A 39 1.35 9.94 14.51
C TRP A 39 0.94 8.48 14.61
N ASP A 40 1.09 7.74 13.51
CA ASP A 40 0.70 6.34 13.41
C ASP A 40 1.51 5.43 14.36
N THR A 41 2.81 5.72 14.53
CA THR A 41 3.70 5.00 15.45
C THR A 41 3.25 5.13 16.91
N ASP A 42 2.92 6.32 17.35
CA ASP A 42 2.36 6.57 18.68
C ASP A 42 1.00 5.89 18.84
N ALA A 43 0.13 5.97 17.82
CA ALA A 43 -1.18 5.32 17.86
C ALA A 43 -1.05 3.82 18.10
N LEU A 44 -0.12 3.17 17.39
CA LEU A 44 0.17 1.75 17.56
C LEU A 44 0.67 1.43 18.97
N GLU A 45 1.55 2.26 19.54
CA GLU A 45 2.03 2.07 20.90
C GLU A 45 0.88 2.20 21.93
N ARG A 46 0.07 3.26 21.83
CA ARG A 46 -1.01 3.54 22.79
C ARG A 46 -2.13 2.50 22.74
N LEU A 47 -2.44 1.97 21.56
CA LEU A 47 -3.44 0.93 21.37
C LEU A 47 -2.95 -0.48 21.74
N THR A 48 -1.66 -0.66 22.09
CA THR A 48 -1.10 -1.97 22.49
C THR A 48 -1.48 -2.39 23.91
N VAL A 49 -1.98 -1.46 24.75
CA VAL A 49 -2.43 -1.74 26.13
C VAL A 49 -3.95 -1.54 26.21
N PRO A 50 -4.78 -2.57 25.95
CA PRO A 50 -6.22 -2.41 25.80
C PRO A 50 -6.94 -1.86 27.04
N SER A 51 -6.37 -2.05 28.23
CA SER A 51 -6.95 -1.57 29.49
C SER A 51 -6.64 -0.11 29.82
N LYS A 52 -5.79 0.59 29.03
CA LYS A 52 -5.36 1.96 29.33
C LYS A 52 -6.45 3.00 29.03
N PHE A 53 -7.25 2.79 27.99
CA PHE A 53 -8.29 3.73 27.55
C PHE A 53 -9.65 3.05 27.62
N LYS A 54 -10.67 3.82 28.00
CA LYS A 54 -12.07 3.36 27.95
C LYS A 54 -12.62 3.45 26.53
N ALA A 55 -12.29 4.53 25.82
CA ALA A 55 -12.73 4.78 24.46
C ALA A 55 -11.63 5.39 23.58
N VAL A 56 -11.71 5.13 22.28
CA VAL A 56 -10.89 5.76 21.24
C VAL A 56 -11.82 6.49 20.29
N ILE A 57 -11.59 7.78 20.10
CA ILE A 57 -12.29 8.61 19.11
C ILE A 57 -11.37 8.75 17.91
N VAL A 58 -11.82 8.27 16.76
CA VAL A 58 -11.18 8.47 15.46
C VAL A 58 -11.78 9.73 14.86
N THR A 59 -10.97 10.76 14.71
CA THR A 59 -11.45 12.10 14.31
C THR A 59 -11.26 12.41 12.85
N ASP A 60 -10.40 11.70 12.13
CA ASP A 60 -10.18 11.93 10.69
C ASP A 60 -10.08 10.63 9.88
N ALA A 61 -10.35 10.79 8.58
CA ALA A 61 -10.39 9.69 7.63
C ALA A 61 -9.02 9.14 7.22
N ALA A 62 -7.90 9.77 7.57
CA ALA A 62 -6.58 9.24 7.24
C ALA A 62 -6.37 7.86 7.88
N VAL A 63 -7.06 7.57 8.99
CA VAL A 63 -7.04 6.22 9.58
C VAL A 63 -7.41 5.12 8.56
N THR A 64 -8.27 5.43 7.57
CA THR A 64 -8.74 4.46 6.56
C THR A 64 -7.61 3.93 5.67
N VAL A 65 -6.53 4.70 5.53
CA VAL A 65 -5.31 4.31 4.81
C VAL A 65 -4.20 3.77 5.72
N HIS A 66 -4.31 3.97 7.05
CA HIS A 66 -3.40 3.41 8.05
C HIS A 66 -3.83 2.01 8.53
N GLY A 67 -3.65 1.00 7.66
CA GLY A 67 -4.12 -0.37 7.91
C GLY A 67 -3.63 -1.03 9.22
N LYS A 68 -2.43 -0.68 9.71
CA LYS A 68 -1.94 -1.17 11.01
C LYS A 68 -2.73 -0.60 12.18
N VAL A 69 -3.07 0.68 12.11
CA VAL A 69 -3.85 1.38 13.14
C VAL A 69 -5.27 0.83 13.15
N LEU A 70 -5.88 0.63 11.97
CA LEU A 70 -7.20 -0.02 11.85
C LEU A 70 -7.23 -1.42 12.47
N ALA A 71 -6.24 -2.26 12.17
CA ALA A 71 -6.16 -3.59 12.78
C ALA A 71 -6.08 -3.50 14.31
N ARG A 72 -5.32 -2.54 14.82
CA ARG A 72 -5.19 -2.33 16.27
C ARG A 72 -6.47 -1.79 16.92
N LEU A 73 -7.23 -0.95 16.22
CA LEU A 73 -8.57 -0.50 16.65
C LEU A 73 -9.56 -1.66 16.72
N VAL A 74 -9.52 -2.59 15.75
CA VAL A 74 -10.32 -3.81 15.75
C VAL A 74 -9.98 -4.70 16.94
N GLU A 75 -8.69 -4.94 17.20
CA GLU A 75 -8.24 -5.70 18.38
C GLU A 75 -8.70 -5.03 19.69
N TYR A 76 -8.51 -3.71 19.79
CA TYR A 76 -8.92 -2.91 20.94
C TYR A 76 -10.42 -3.03 21.20
N ALA A 77 -11.27 -2.82 20.18
CA ALA A 77 -12.71 -3.00 20.30
C ALA A 77 -13.09 -4.44 20.64
N GLY A 78 -12.47 -5.42 19.97
CA GLY A 78 -12.70 -6.85 20.23
C GLY A 78 -12.40 -7.26 21.67
N SER A 79 -11.44 -6.60 22.32
CA SER A 79 -11.00 -6.83 23.70
C SER A 79 -11.78 -6.07 24.78
N GLY A 80 -12.82 -5.32 24.40
CA GLY A 80 -13.70 -4.64 25.35
C GLY A 80 -13.70 -3.12 25.22
N GLY A 81 -12.87 -2.55 24.35
CA GLY A 81 -12.80 -1.11 24.13
C GLY A 81 -13.98 -0.56 23.32
N VAL A 82 -14.22 0.75 23.43
CA VAL A 82 -15.18 1.47 22.57
C VAL A 82 -14.43 2.26 21.51
N VAL A 83 -14.75 2.07 20.24
CA VAL A 83 -14.20 2.87 19.12
C VAL A 83 -15.31 3.70 18.51
N VAL A 84 -15.13 5.02 18.41
CA VAL A 84 -16.11 5.94 17.84
C VAL A 84 -15.49 6.69 16.67
N PHE A 85 -16.09 6.54 15.49
CA PHE A 85 -15.75 7.30 14.30
C PHE A 85 -16.64 8.54 14.22
N ALA A 86 -16.05 9.73 14.31
CA ALA A 86 -16.80 10.98 14.39
C ALA A 86 -15.96 12.16 13.89
N CYS A 87 -16.52 13.37 13.99
CA CYS A 87 -15.82 14.60 13.66
C CYS A 87 -15.45 14.66 12.17
N ARG A 88 -14.24 15.09 11.82
CA ARG A 88 -13.74 15.20 10.44
C ARG A 88 -13.73 13.86 9.69
N PHE A 89 -13.85 12.74 10.38
CA PHE A 89 -13.94 11.42 9.76
C PHE A 89 -15.11 11.33 8.77
N SER A 90 -16.28 11.86 9.13
CA SER A 90 -17.47 11.87 8.27
C SER A 90 -17.34 12.85 7.10
N SER A 91 -16.54 13.91 7.25
CA SER A 91 -16.37 14.97 6.25
C SER A 91 -15.39 14.63 5.13
N PHE A 92 -14.36 13.82 5.42
CA PHE A 92 -13.24 13.55 4.49
C PHE A 92 -13.05 12.06 4.18
N GLY A 93 -13.97 11.20 4.63
CA GLY A 93 -13.95 9.78 4.32
C GLY A 93 -14.45 9.50 2.92
N GLY A 94 -13.57 8.99 2.04
CA GLY A 94 -13.98 8.50 0.73
C GLY A 94 -15.03 7.40 0.86
N ARG A 95 -16.16 7.52 0.15
CA ARG A 95 -17.31 6.59 0.25
C ARG A 95 -16.92 5.13 0.01
N LEU A 96 -16.03 4.87 -0.94
CA LEU A 96 -15.50 3.53 -1.22
C LEU A 96 -14.63 3.00 -0.07
N ASP A 97 -13.79 3.85 0.53
CA ASP A 97 -12.91 3.47 1.64
C ASP A 97 -13.70 3.22 2.93
N MET A 98 -14.69 4.06 3.24
CA MET A 98 -15.59 3.84 4.37
C MET A 98 -16.38 2.54 4.21
N ASN A 99 -16.96 2.29 3.02
CA ASN A 99 -17.73 1.07 2.76
C ASN A 99 -16.84 -0.18 2.84
N ALA A 100 -15.61 -0.10 2.31
CA ALA A 100 -14.65 -1.17 2.43
C ALA A 100 -14.23 -1.40 3.90
N MET A 101 -14.03 -0.33 4.67
CA MET A 101 -13.68 -0.41 6.08
C MET A 101 -14.80 -1.07 6.89
N TRP A 102 -16.05 -0.63 6.75
CA TRP A 102 -17.17 -1.24 7.47
C TRP A 102 -17.32 -2.73 7.14
N LYS A 103 -17.36 -3.05 5.84
CA LYS A 103 -17.60 -4.42 5.37
C LYS A 103 -16.44 -5.37 5.68
N TYR A 104 -15.20 -4.95 5.45
CA TYR A 104 -14.05 -5.86 5.46
C TYR A 104 -13.16 -5.74 6.70
N VAL A 105 -13.13 -4.58 7.37
CA VAL A 105 -12.33 -4.39 8.59
C VAL A 105 -13.20 -4.64 9.83
N TRP A 106 -14.40 -4.07 9.87
CA TRP A 106 -15.30 -4.20 11.01
C TRP A 106 -16.36 -5.30 10.85
N SER A 107 -16.44 -5.95 9.67
CA SER A 107 -17.46 -6.98 9.38
C SER A 107 -18.89 -6.50 9.67
N LEU A 108 -19.14 -5.21 9.47
CA LEU A 108 -20.43 -4.56 9.62
C LEU A 108 -21.09 -4.43 8.25
N PRO A 109 -22.42 -4.63 8.15
CA PRO A 109 -23.15 -4.50 6.88
C PRO A 109 -23.27 -3.05 6.40
N TRP A 110 -22.70 -2.08 7.11
CA TRP A 110 -22.94 -0.65 6.93
C TRP A 110 -22.41 -0.14 5.59
N THR A 111 -23.20 0.72 4.95
CA THR A 111 -22.84 1.38 3.69
C THR A 111 -23.16 2.85 3.75
N SER A 112 -22.20 3.71 3.46
CA SER A 112 -22.37 5.16 3.35
C SER A 112 -23.11 5.49 2.03
N VAL A 113 -24.18 6.29 2.12
CA VAL A 113 -25.08 6.56 0.99
C VAL A 113 -25.31 8.05 0.76
N SER A 114 -26.08 8.70 1.63
CA SER A 114 -26.61 10.05 1.38
C SER A 114 -25.89 11.09 2.24
N TYR A 115 -25.82 12.31 1.71
CA TYR A 115 -25.26 13.46 2.39
C TYR A 115 -26.23 14.63 2.26
N ARG A 116 -26.94 14.94 3.34
CA ARG A 116 -28.01 15.95 3.35
C ARG A 116 -28.31 16.43 4.76
N ARG A 117 -28.90 17.62 4.87
CA ARG A 117 -29.50 18.10 6.12
C ARG A 117 -30.90 17.54 6.28
N THR A 118 -31.16 16.90 7.41
CA THR A 118 -32.46 16.27 7.70
C THR A 118 -32.70 16.30 9.19
N THR A 119 -33.96 16.45 9.60
CA THR A 119 -34.36 16.27 11.01
C THR A 119 -34.46 14.79 11.35
N PHE A 120 -33.78 14.34 12.40
CA PHE A 120 -33.82 12.95 12.87
C PHE A 120 -34.39 12.85 14.29
N THR A 121 -34.97 11.70 14.61
CA THR A 121 -35.57 11.40 15.93
C THR A 121 -34.81 10.27 16.62
N LEU A 122 -34.71 10.36 17.94
CA LEU A 122 -33.99 9.42 18.78
C LEU A 122 -34.73 8.07 18.80
N ASN A 123 -34.01 7.01 18.43
CA ASN A 123 -34.47 5.65 18.51
C ASN A 123 -34.11 5.02 19.87
N THR A 124 -35.11 4.78 20.69
CA THR A 124 -34.94 4.22 22.06
C THR A 124 -34.68 2.71 22.08
N SER A 125 -34.63 2.04 20.92
CA SER A 125 -34.36 0.60 20.82
C SER A 125 -32.87 0.23 20.83
N VAL A 126 -31.96 1.20 20.79
CA VAL A 126 -30.51 0.94 20.85
C VAL A 126 -30.09 0.47 22.24
N ALA A 127 -29.46 -0.70 22.30
CA ALA A 127 -29.15 -1.37 23.57
C ALA A 127 -27.81 -0.95 24.19
N GLY A 128 -27.79 -0.79 25.52
CA GLY A 128 -26.58 -0.59 26.34
C GLY A 128 -25.85 0.73 26.12
N MET A 129 -26.63 1.78 25.93
CA MET A 129 -26.22 3.18 25.94
C MET A 129 -27.21 3.92 26.85
N ASP A 130 -26.72 4.86 27.66
CA ASP A 130 -27.62 5.76 28.40
C ASP A 130 -28.14 6.83 27.43
N LEU A 131 -29.46 6.89 27.29
CA LEU A 131 -30.16 7.76 26.35
C LEU A 131 -30.80 8.98 27.04
N ALA A 132 -30.72 9.08 28.37
CA ALA A 132 -31.45 10.08 29.14
C ALA A 132 -31.06 11.54 28.82
N ASP A 133 -29.78 11.76 28.50
CA ASP A 133 -29.22 13.08 28.20
C ASP A 133 -29.21 13.40 26.69
N LEU A 134 -29.75 12.52 25.84
CA LEU A 134 -29.80 12.73 24.40
C LEU A 134 -31.08 13.46 23.98
N VAL A 135 -30.95 14.43 23.09
CA VAL A 135 -32.09 15.17 22.54
C VAL A 135 -33.01 14.23 21.75
N HIS A 136 -34.32 14.46 21.87
CA HIS A 136 -35.33 13.62 21.23
C HIS A 136 -35.33 13.78 19.70
N ALA A 137 -35.06 14.98 19.18
CA ALA A 137 -34.93 15.23 17.75
C ALA A 137 -34.06 16.47 17.52
N TYR A 138 -33.27 16.48 16.45
CA TYR A 138 -32.54 17.67 15.98
C TYR A 138 -32.18 17.56 14.49
N SER A 139 -31.89 18.71 13.87
CA SER A 139 -31.49 18.82 12.46
C SER A 139 -29.99 18.66 12.34
N MET A 140 -29.55 17.75 11.47
CA MET A 140 -28.12 17.42 11.28
C MET A 140 -27.79 17.37 9.80
N LYS A 141 -26.69 18.01 9.39
CA LYS A 141 -26.06 17.78 8.08
C LYS A 141 -25.10 16.61 8.23
N ALA A 142 -25.42 15.48 7.61
CA ALA A 142 -24.70 14.25 7.90
C ALA A 142 -24.47 13.36 6.68
N VAL A 143 -23.35 12.63 6.69
CA VAL A 143 -23.15 11.44 5.87
C VAL A 143 -23.84 10.25 6.54
N GLN A 144 -24.85 9.70 5.88
CA GLN A 144 -25.72 8.67 6.43
C GLN A 144 -25.28 7.26 6.01
N LEU A 145 -25.47 6.32 6.92
CA LEU A 145 -25.27 4.89 6.70
C LEU A 145 -26.61 4.20 6.44
N ASP A 146 -26.61 3.23 5.54
CA ASP A 146 -27.70 2.30 5.30
C ASP A 146 -27.26 0.86 5.65
N HIS A 147 -28.20 -0.08 5.63
CA HIS A 147 -28.04 -1.46 6.11
C HIS A 147 -27.60 -1.53 7.59
N VAL A 148 -27.84 -0.47 8.36
CA VAL A 148 -27.66 -0.48 9.81
C VAL A 148 -28.90 -1.14 10.44
N PRO A 149 -28.75 -2.21 11.23
CA PRO A 149 -29.87 -2.80 11.95
C PRO A 149 -30.58 -1.76 12.83
N SER A 150 -31.92 -1.83 12.95
CA SER A 150 -32.69 -0.85 13.71
C SER A 150 -32.30 -0.76 15.19
N ASN A 151 -31.82 -1.86 15.79
CA ASN A 151 -31.30 -1.88 17.16
C ASN A 151 -29.87 -1.30 17.29
N ALA A 152 -29.25 -0.89 16.18
CA ALA A 152 -27.96 -0.22 16.13
C ALA A 152 -28.04 1.22 15.59
N ALA A 153 -29.15 1.61 14.97
CA ALA A 153 -29.37 2.96 14.46
C ALA A 153 -29.92 3.88 15.56
N LEU A 154 -29.13 4.84 16.04
CA LEU A 154 -29.49 5.69 17.19
C LEU A 154 -30.45 6.82 16.83
N TYR A 155 -30.30 7.37 15.63
CA TYR A 155 -31.19 8.40 15.12
C TYR A 155 -31.80 7.92 13.80
N LEU A 156 -33.12 7.97 13.71
CA LEU A 156 -33.88 7.52 12.55
C LEU A 156 -34.75 8.66 12.02
N ARG A 157 -35.08 8.62 10.73
CA ARG A 157 -36.09 9.51 10.17
C ARG A 157 -37.46 9.10 10.69
N ALA A 158 -38.26 10.09 11.04
CA ALA A 158 -39.65 9.90 11.38
C ALA A 158 -40.54 10.43 10.24
N SER A 159 -41.83 10.14 10.30
CA SER A 159 -42.82 10.55 9.28
C SER A 159 -42.91 12.06 9.04
N GLU A 160 -42.50 12.83 10.04
CA GLU A 160 -42.48 14.28 10.13
C GLU A 160 -41.11 14.88 9.80
N SER A 161 -40.11 14.04 9.49
CA SER A 161 -38.80 14.50 9.04
C SER A 161 -38.92 15.18 7.68
N SER A 162 -38.37 16.39 7.58
CA SER A 162 -38.21 17.12 6.32
C SER A 162 -36.74 17.17 5.89
N ILE A 163 -36.52 17.18 4.57
CA ILE A 163 -35.26 17.64 4.02
C ILE A 163 -35.28 19.16 4.06
N GLU A 164 -34.23 19.74 4.62
CA GLU A 164 -34.06 21.19 4.70
C GLU A 164 -33.17 21.66 3.54
N SER A 165 -33.70 22.55 2.70
CA SER A 165 -32.98 23.24 1.62
C SER A 165 -33.17 24.75 1.78
N HIS A 166 -32.13 25.53 1.47
CA HIS A 166 -32.23 26.98 1.41
C HIS A 166 -32.82 27.49 0.08
N VAL A 167 -32.90 26.60 -0.93
CA VAL A 167 -33.33 26.92 -2.30
C VAL A 167 -34.79 26.51 -2.53
N PHE A 168 -35.20 25.39 -1.93
CA PHE A 168 -36.53 24.80 -2.15
C PHE A 168 -37.38 24.66 -0.90
N ALA A 169 -38.69 24.57 -1.11
CA ALA A 169 -39.63 24.25 -0.05
C ALA A 169 -39.30 22.88 0.55
N SER A 170 -39.43 22.75 1.86
CA SER A 170 -39.15 21.51 2.58
C SER A 170 -40.07 20.38 2.11
N ASP A 171 -39.48 19.35 1.50
CA ASP A 171 -40.23 18.18 1.03
C ASP A 171 -40.32 17.08 2.10
N PRO A 172 -41.49 16.44 2.26
CA PRO A 172 -41.64 15.28 3.13
C PRO A 172 -40.92 14.06 2.52
N VAL A 173 -40.14 13.36 3.35
CA VAL A 173 -39.24 12.29 2.92
C VAL A 173 -39.94 10.93 2.96
N GLN A 174 -39.74 10.08 1.96
CA GLN A 174 -40.18 8.68 1.98
C GLN A 174 -39.39 7.85 3.01
N ASN A 175 -40.05 6.84 3.61
CA ASN A 175 -39.45 5.93 4.60
C ASN A 175 -38.11 5.36 4.10
N SER A 176 -37.03 5.72 4.79
CA SER A 176 -35.66 5.27 4.50
C SER A 176 -35.07 4.62 5.75
N THR A 177 -34.27 3.57 5.54
CA THR A 177 -33.49 2.87 6.57
C THR A 177 -32.16 3.54 6.90
N GLU A 178 -31.89 4.70 6.29
CA GLU A 178 -30.68 5.48 6.50
C GLU A 178 -30.62 6.08 7.91
N THR A 179 -29.45 6.03 8.53
CA THR A 179 -29.16 6.63 9.82
C THR A 179 -27.87 7.45 9.80
N PRO A 180 -27.85 8.64 10.40
CA PRO A 180 -26.63 9.43 10.56
C PRO A 180 -25.77 8.96 11.74
N VAL A 181 -26.32 8.14 12.65
CA VAL A 181 -25.66 7.72 13.89
C VAL A 181 -25.91 6.26 14.16
N ALA A 182 -24.83 5.46 14.20
CA ALA A 182 -24.89 4.03 14.45
C ALA A 182 -24.02 3.64 15.65
N PHE A 183 -24.49 2.68 16.46
CA PHE A 183 -23.75 2.13 17.59
C PHE A 183 -24.07 0.65 17.78
N THR A 184 -23.06 -0.22 17.71
CA THR A 184 -23.24 -1.67 17.77
C THR A 184 -22.18 -2.36 18.61
N SER A 185 -22.49 -3.58 19.07
CA SER A 185 -21.54 -4.44 19.77
C SER A 185 -20.53 -5.05 18.80
N PHE A 186 -19.27 -5.15 19.22
CA PHE A 186 -18.19 -5.75 18.42
C PHE A 186 -17.21 -6.51 19.33
N GLY A 187 -17.17 -7.84 19.18
CA GLY A 187 -16.44 -8.70 20.12
C GLY A 187 -16.97 -8.52 21.54
N SER A 188 -16.09 -8.16 22.49
CA SER A 188 -16.47 -7.80 23.85
C SER A 188 -16.67 -6.29 24.08
N GLY A 189 -16.38 -5.46 23.07
CA GLY A 189 -16.52 -4.00 23.10
C GLY A 189 -17.57 -3.48 22.12
N ARG A 190 -17.38 -2.25 21.63
CA ARG A 190 -18.38 -1.55 20.79
C ARG A 190 -17.77 -0.66 19.72
N VAL A 191 -18.53 -0.43 18.66
CA VAL A 191 -18.18 0.44 17.52
C VAL A 191 -19.29 1.43 17.27
N GLY A 192 -18.94 2.70 17.16
CA GLY A 192 -19.85 3.81 16.89
C GLY A 192 -19.45 4.63 15.69
N TYR A 193 -20.44 5.23 15.05
CA TYR A 193 -20.30 6.17 13.94
C TYR A 193 -21.24 7.36 14.16
N VAL A 194 -20.70 8.57 13.99
CA VAL A 194 -21.45 9.84 14.00
C VAL A 194 -21.13 10.57 12.71
N GLY A 195 -22.11 10.65 11.82
CA GLY A 195 -21.98 11.19 10.47
C GLY A 195 -22.09 12.70 10.34
N ASP A 196 -22.27 13.41 11.45
CA ASP A 196 -22.36 14.87 11.47
C ASP A 196 -21.09 15.52 10.92
N VAL A 197 -21.24 16.43 9.96
CA VAL A 197 -20.12 17.19 9.38
C VAL A 197 -20.02 18.62 9.91
N ASN A 198 -21.05 19.10 10.61
CA ASN A 198 -21.16 20.47 11.09
C ASN A 198 -20.87 20.62 12.59
N TYR A 199 -20.65 19.51 13.30
CA TYR A 199 -20.33 19.49 14.74
C TYR A 199 -21.41 20.14 15.60
N GLU A 200 -22.67 19.82 15.32
CA GLU A 200 -23.82 20.30 16.08
C GLU A 200 -23.65 19.92 17.58
N GLU A 201 -24.08 20.78 18.49
CA GLU A 201 -23.86 20.62 19.94
C GLU A 201 -24.46 19.29 20.46
N GLU A 202 -25.58 18.89 19.89
CA GLU A 202 -26.28 17.63 20.17
C GLU A 202 -25.45 16.40 19.76
N SER A 203 -24.69 16.48 18.66
CA SER A 203 -23.78 15.41 18.22
C SER A 203 -22.64 15.18 19.21
N LEU A 204 -22.20 16.23 19.91
CA LEU A 204 -21.17 16.12 20.95
C LEU A 204 -21.68 15.30 22.14
N ALA A 205 -22.94 15.49 22.54
CA ALA A 205 -23.57 14.70 23.59
C ALA A 205 -23.66 13.21 23.21
N VAL A 206 -23.94 12.92 21.93
CA VAL A 206 -23.95 11.55 21.39
C VAL A 206 -22.57 10.89 21.47
N ILE A 207 -21.51 11.58 21.01
CA ILE A 207 -20.13 11.05 21.06
C ILE A 207 -19.71 10.75 22.51
N LEU A 208 -20.05 11.65 23.44
CA LEU A 208 -19.78 11.47 24.87
C LEU A 208 -20.52 10.25 25.43
N ALA A 209 -21.81 10.10 25.13
CA ALA A 209 -22.60 8.96 25.59
C ALA A 209 -22.07 7.63 25.02
N MET A 210 -21.56 7.61 23.79
CA MET A 210 -20.93 6.40 23.21
C MET A 210 -19.67 6.03 23.99
N CYS A 211 -18.78 7.00 24.22
CA CYS A 211 -17.52 6.79 24.94
C CYS A 211 -17.71 6.35 26.39
N LEU A 212 -18.83 6.74 27.02
CA LEU A 212 -19.11 6.44 28.42
C LEU A 212 -19.97 5.20 28.64
N SER A 213 -20.48 4.57 27.58
CA SER A 213 -21.32 3.36 27.64
C SER A 213 -20.68 2.21 28.44
N GLU A 214 -21.54 1.36 29.04
CA GLU A 214 -21.09 0.18 29.77
C GLU A 214 -20.63 -0.92 28.81
N THR A 215 -19.48 -1.52 29.11
CA THR A 215 -18.93 -2.65 28.37
C THR A 215 -19.61 -3.95 28.79
N VAL A 216 -19.90 -4.82 27.84
CA VAL A 216 -20.65 -6.06 28.09
C VAL A 216 -19.77 -7.01 28.90
N SER A 217 -20.08 -7.18 30.18
CA SER A 217 -19.41 -8.16 31.04
C SER A 217 -20.21 -9.47 31.04
N GLN A 218 -19.67 -10.61 30.57
CA GLN A 218 -20.00 -11.93 31.16
C GLN A 218 -18.94 -13.03 30.88
N ASN A 219 -18.66 -13.76 31.97
CA ASN A 219 -18.30 -15.17 32.10
C ASN A 219 -17.02 -15.71 31.40
N GLN A 220 -15.99 -15.84 32.24
CA GLN A 220 -14.95 -16.84 32.13
C GLN A 220 -15.57 -18.24 31.97
N ASN A 221 -15.54 -18.79 30.76
CA ASN A 221 -15.40 -20.23 30.47
C ASN A 221 -15.46 -20.47 28.96
N ALA A 222 -14.31 -20.36 28.28
CA ALA A 222 -14.09 -21.01 26.99
C ALA A 222 -12.60 -21.34 26.83
N THR A 223 -12.15 -22.37 27.53
CA THR A 223 -10.89 -23.04 27.21
C THR A 223 -11.06 -23.82 25.89
N GLY A 224 -10.26 -23.47 24.88
CA GLY A 224 -10.00 -24.30 23.69
C GLY A 224 -10.82 -23.99 22.44
N LEU A 225 -10.58 -22.86 21.77
CA LEU A 225 -11.03 -22.61 20.39
C LEU A 225 -9.84 -22.67 19.42
N ASN A 226 -9.94 -23.53 18.40
CA ASN A 226 -8.96 -23.59 17.31
C ASN A 226 -9.06 -22.29 16.47
N PRO A 227 -7.99 -21.49 16.32
CA PRO A 227 -8.04 -20.15 15.71
C PRO A 227 -8.36 -20.13 14.20
N ARG A 228 -8.61 -21.29 13.57
CA ARG A 228 -8.90 -21.44 12.14
C ARG A 228 -10.28 -22.03 11.82
N SER A 229 -11.13 -22.21 12.83
CA SER A 229 -12.49 -22.75 12.67
C SER A 229 -13.51 -21.95 13.47
N VAL A 230 -14.69 -21.73 12.89
CA VAL A 230 -15.86 -21.15 13.60
C VAL A 230 -16.91 -22.25 13.72
N ASN A 231 -17.39 -22.52 14.94
CA ASN A 231 -18.36 -23.58 15.22
C ASN A 231 -17.97 -24.97 14.67
N GLY A 232 -16.67 -25.28 14.64
CA GLY A 232 -16.14 -26.55 14.11
C GLY A 232 -16.05 -26.65 12.59
N LYS A 233 -16.48 -25.63 11.83
CA LYS A 233 -16.29 -25.56 10.38
C LYS A 233 -14.99 -24.84 10.02
N PRO A 234 -14.19 -25.33 9.05
CA PRO A 234 -13.00 -24.63 8.58
C PRO A 234 -13.39 -23.34 7.86
N ILE A 235 -12.55 -22.31 7.98
CA ILE A 235 -12.68 -21.07 7.21
C ILE A 235 -11.91 -21.23 5.91
N ILE A 236 -12.57 -21.00 4.78
CA ILE A 236 -11.95 -21.12 3.45
C ILE A 236 -11.99 -19.75 2.78
N LEU A 237 -10.83 -19.28 2.33
CA LEU A 237 -10.72 -18.07 1.52
C LEU A 237 -10.61 -18.46 0.05
N MET A 238 -11.60 -18.13 -0.76
CA MET A 238 -11.51 -18.16 -2.21
C MET A 238 -10.88 -16.86 -2.70
N LEU A 239 -9.82 -16.97 -3.50
CA LEU A 239 -9.10 -15.86 -4.08
C LEU A 239 -9.33 -15.84 -5.59
N SER A 240 -10.21 -14.93 -6.03
CA SER A 240 -10.73 -14.81 -7.40
C SER A 240 -10.44 -13.41 -7.97
N LEU A 241 -9.19 -13.13 -8.34
CA LEU A 241 -8.73 -11.80 -8.77
C LEU A 241 -9.28 -11.37 -10.13
N GLU A 242 -9.47 -12.32 -11.04
CA GLU A 242 -10.07 -12.13 -12.37
C GLU A 242 -11.21 -13.15 -12.55
N LYS A 243 -12.26 -13.01 -11.73
CA LYS A 243 -13.40 -13.95 -11.72
C LYS A 243 -14.27 -13.76 -12.98
N GLU A 244 -14.39 -14.81 -13.77
CA GLU A 244 -15.30 -14.85 -14.92
C GLU A 244 -16.77 -14.99 -14.49
N SER A 245 -17.69 -14.42 -15.28
CA SER A 245 -19.13 -14.40 -14.95
C SER A 245 -19.77 -15.79 -14.89
N TRP A 246 -19.26 -16.77 -15.66
CA TRP A 246 -19.73 -18.16 -15.68
C TRP A 246 -19.01 -19.07 -14.67
N PHE A 247 -18.09 -18.54 -13.85
CA PHE A 247 -17.30 -19.35 -12.92
C PHE A 247 -18.18 -20.08 -11.88
N GLU A 248 -19.17 -19.39 -11.31
CA GLU A 248 -20.06 -19.96 -10.29
C GLU A 248 -20.93 -21.09 -10.85
N GLU A 249 -21.39 -20.96 -12.09
CA GLU A 249 -22.13 -22.01 -12.79
C GLU A 249 -21.25 -23.23 -13.03
N SER A 250 -20.04 -23.01 -13.56
CA SER A 250 -19.06 -24.06 -13.89
C SER A 250 -18.58 -24.83 -12.66
N TYR A 251 -18.49 -24.18 -11.49
CA TYR A 251 -18.05 -24.76 -10.22
C TYR A 251 -19.16 -24.80 -9.16
N SER A 252 -20.42 -24.87 -9.57
CA SER A 252 -21.59 -24.86 -8.68
C SER A 252 -21.55 -25.93 -7.59
N GLN A 253 -21.09 -27.14 -7.90
CA GLN A 253 -20.91 -28.23 -6.93
C GLN A 253 -19.83 -27.92 -5.88
N LEU A 254 -18.75 -27.22 -6.26
CA LEU A 254 -17.71 -26.79 -5.33
C LEU A 254 -18.25 -25.74 -4.36
N TYR A 255 -19.00 -24.75 -4.86
CA TYR A 255 -19.67 -23.75 -4.01
C TYR A 255 -20.69 -24.38 -3.06
N SER A 256 -21.51 -25.32 -3.56
CA SER A 256 -22.49 -26.06 -2.76
C SER A 256 -21.80 -26.80 -1.61
N ALA A 257 -20.73 -27.55 -1.92
CA ALA A 257 -19.97 -28.31 -0.94
C ALA A 257 -19.26 -27.41 0.10
N LEU A 258 -18.62 -26.31 -0.35
CA LEU A 258 -17.94 -25.35 0.52
C LEU A 258 -18.92 -24.62 1.44
N THR A 259 -20.01 -24.07 0.91
CA THR A 259 -21.01 -23.33 1.71
C THR A 259 -21.67 -24.24 2.74
N LYS A 260 -21.86 -25.52 2.42
CA LYS A 260 -22.42 -26.51 3.35
C LYS A 260 -21.44 -26.88 4.46
N ASN A 261 -20.16 -27.06 4.15
CA ASN A 261 -19.19 -27.68 5.06
C ASN A 261 -18.10 -26.74 5.63
N ALA A 262 -18.04 -25.49 5.15
CA ALA A 262 -17.04 -24.49 5.54
C ALA A 262 -17.68 -23.10 5.72
N MET A 263 -16.95 -22.18 6.33
CA MET A 263 -17.25 -20.75 6.29
C MET A 263 -16.47 -20.15 5.12
N LEU A 264 -17.18 -19.75 4.07
CA LEU A 264 -16.58 -19.30 2.82
C LEU A 264 -16.43 -17.78 2.79
N HIS A 265 -15.21 -17.29 2.63
CA HIS A 265 -14.90 -15.90 2.31
C HIS A 265 -14.39 -15.82 0.89
N GLU A 266 -14.77 -14.78 0.14
CA GLU A 266 -14.23 -14.54 -1.20
C GLU A 266 -13.53 -13.18 -1.26
N ALA A 267 -12.33 -13.17 -1.82
CA ALA A 267 -11.55 -11.97 -2.09
C ALA A 267 -11.30 -11.84 -3.59
N GLN A 268 -11.78 -10.73 -4.17
CA GLN A 268 -11.57 -10.42 -5.59
C GLN A 268 -10.54 -9.30 -5.79
N THR A 269 -10.00 -8.74 -4.70
CA THR A 269 -9.03 -7.65 -4.75
C THR A 269 -7.82 -7.95 -3.88
N VAL A 270 -6.67 -7.38 -4.24
CA VAL A 270 -5.44 -7.50 -3.44
C VAL A 270 -5.62 -7.00 -2.02
N ARG A 271 -6.35 -5.89 -1.86
CA ARG A 271 -6.65 -5.28 -0.56
C ARG A 271 -7.45 -6.22 0.33
N SER A 272 -8.56 -6.78 -0.18
CA SER A 272 -9.40 -7.72 0.58
C SER A 272 -8.64 -9.00 0.93
N ALA A 273 -7.90 -9.57 -0.01
CA ALA A 273 -7.08 -10.77 0.21
C ALA A 273 -5.98 -10.53 1.26
N THR A 274 -5.33 -9.37 1.23
CA THR A 274 -4.25 -9.01 2.17
C THR A 274 -4.78 -8.85 3.60
N LEU A 275 -5.95 -8.23 3.76
CA LEU A 275 -6.61 -8.08 5.07
C LEU A 275 -6.96 -9.44 5.67
N LEU A 276 -7.54 -10.34 4.87
CA LEU A 276 -7.97 -11.68 5.33
C LEU A 276 -6.81 -12.64 5.60
N LEU A 277 -5.60 -12.35 5.11
CA LEU A 277 -4.39 -13.14 5.33
C LEU A 277 -3.44 -12.50 6.34
N TYR A 278 -3.87 -11.46 7.04
CA TYR A 278 -3.02 -10.75 8.00
C TYR A 278 -2.88 -11.54 9.31
N PRO A 279 -1.65 -11.82 9.80
CA PRO A 279 -1.44 -12.68 10.98
C PRO A 279 -2.14 -12.20 12.26
N SER A 280 -2.40 -10.90 12.37
CA SER A 280 -3.06 -10.27 13.54
C SER A 280 -4.59 -10.15 13.40
N ALA A 281 -5.18 -10.67 12.32
CA ALA A 281 -6.63 -10.64 12.08
C ALA A 281 -7.25 -12.04 12.27
N PRO A 282 -7.46 -12.51 13.52
CA PRO A 282 -8.12 -13.79 13.77
C PRO A 282 -9.64 -13.70 13.51
N PRO A 283 -10.29 -14.79 13.05
CA PRO A 283 -9.70 -16.10 12.77
C PRO A 283 -9.14 -16.22 11.33
N LEU A 284 -7.88 -16.68 11.22
CA LEU A 284 -7.22 -16.88 9.93
C LEU A 284 -7.87 -18.03 9.13
N PRO A 285 -7.90 -17.96 7.78
CA PRO A 285 -8.37 -19.06 6.96
C PRO A 285 -7.63 -20.37 7.25
N SER A 286 -8.37 -21.48 7.30
CA SER A 286 -7.83 -22.85 7.31
C SER A 286 -7.13 -23.20 5.99
N ALA A 287 -7.68 -22.73 4.87
CA ALA A 287 -7.07 -22.83 3.55
C ALA A 287 -7.45 -21.63 2.66
N VAL A 288 -6.60 -21.37 1.67
CA VAL A 288 -6.84 -20.44 0.57
C VAL A 288 -6.94 -21.24 -0.72
N LEU A 289 -8.06 -21.12 -1.42
CA LEU A 289 -8.26 -21.66 -2.74
C LEU A 289 -8.08 -20.53 -3.76
N VAL A 290 -7.01 -20.58 -4.54
CA VAL A 290 -6.74 -19.61 -5.62
C VAL A 290 -7.36 -20.15 -6.90
N THR A 291 -8.34 -19.42 -7.42
CA THR A 291 -9.23 -19.92 -8.48
C THR A 291 -8.80 -19.54 -9.87
N ASP A 292 -7.94 -18.52 -10.03
CA ASP A 292 -7.50 -18.00 -11.33
C ASP A 292 -5.99 -17.73 -11.38
N ALA A 293 -5.45 -17.69 -12.60
CA ALA A 293 -4.01 -17.54 -12.84
C ALA A 293 -3.51 -16.10 -12.74
N ALA A 294 -4.38 -15.10 -12.51
CA ALA A 294 -3.98 -13.70 -12.45
C ALA A 294 -2.91 -13.51 -11.37
N ILE A 295 -3.01 -14.25 -10.27
CA ILE A 295 -2.02 -14.27 -9.17
C ILE A 295 -0.58 -14.49 -9.64
N THR A 296 -0.35 -15.11 -10.81
CA THR A 296 0.99 -15.37 -11.36
C THR A 296 1.65 -14.12 -11.95
N SER A 297 0.85 -13.11 -12.32
CA SER A 297 1.31 -11.82 -12.83
C SER A 297 2.16 -11.08 -11.81
N SER A 298 3.15 -10.34 -12.30
CA SER A 298 3.98 -9.46 -11.47
C SER A 298 3.18 -8.38 -10.75
N ALA A 299 1.97 -8.06 -11.23
CA ALA A 299 1.05 -7.12 -10.58
C ALA A 299 0.63 -7.56 -9.17
N TYR A 300 0.64 -8.87 -8.89
CA TYR A 300 0.17 -9.44 -7.61
C TYR A 300 1.32 -9.99 -6.75
N LEU A 301 2.55 -9.53 -6.96
CA LEU A 301 3.73 -10.07 -6.31
C LEU A 301 3.67 -9.95 -4.77
N SER A 302 3.06 -8.89 -4.23
CA SER A 302 2.85 -8.71 -2.79
C SER A 302 1.98 -9.83 -2.20
N LEU A 303 0.87 -10.14 -2.88
CA LEU A 303 -0.05 -11.19 -2.50
C LEU A 303 0.58 -12.57 -2.64
N GLN A 304 1.41 -12.81 -3.67
CA GLN A 304 2.20 -14.04 -3.80
C GLN A 304 3.10 -14.28 -2.58
N TYR A 305 3.87 -13.26 -2.15
CA TYR A 305 4.70 -13.37 -0.94
C TYR A 305 3.85 -13.59 0.32
N ARG A 306 2.69 -12.93 0.42
CA ARG A 306 1.80 -13.11 1.57
C ARG A 306 1.26 -14.53 1.66
N LEU A 307 0.88 -15.14 0.53
CA LEU A 307 0.44 -16.53 0.44
C LEU A 307 1.56 -17.51 0.82
N ILE A 308 2.80 -17.25 0.39
CA ILE A 308 3.98 -18.05 0.79
C ILE A 308 4.18 -17.99 2.30
N GLU A 309 4.14 -16.80 2.90
CA GLU A 309 4.32 -16.64 4.34
C GLU A 309 3.15 -17.25 5.14
N TYR A 310 1.93 -17.15 4.62
CA TYR A 310 0.76 -17.83 5.18
C TYR A 310 0.92 -19.36 5.16
N ALA A 311 1.39 -19.92 4.04
CA ALA A 311 1.68 -21.35 3.92
C ALA A 311 2.79 -21.78 4.88
N LYS A 312 3.90 -21.03 4.94
CA LYS A 312 5.00 -21.32 5.89
C LYS A 312 4.54 -21.33 7.34
N ALA A 313 3.57 -20.49 7.71
CA ALA A 313 2.96 -20.42 9.03
C ALA A 313 1.88 -21.52 9.28
N GLY A 314 1.84 -22.57 8.47
CA GLY A 314 0.93 -23.70 8.64
C GLY A 314 -0.35 -23.63 7.81
N GLY A 315 -0.56 -22.59 7.01
CA GLY A 315 -1.72 -22.44 6.13
C GLY A 315 -1.69 -23.40 4.93
N ARG A 316 -2.83 -23.61 4.27
CA ARG A 316 -2.90 -24.41 3.03
C ARG A 316 -3.26 -23.50 1.87
N VAL A 317 -2.47 -23.49 0.80
CA VAL A 317 -2.76 -22.72 -0.42
C VAL A 317 -2.96 -23.70 -1.56
N ILE A 318 -4.14 -23.70 -2.18
CA ILE A 318 -4.51 -24.65 -3.23
C ILE A 318 -4.73 -23.86 -4.52
N LEU A 319 -3.98 -24.19 -5.56
CA LEU A 319 -4.12 -23.62 -6.91
C LEU A 319 -4.99 -24.58 -7.73
N GLY A 320 -6.14 -24.11 -8.22
CA GLY A 320 -7.05 -24.97 -8.98
C GLY A 320 -8.14 -24.17 -9.68
N CYS A 321 -9.14 -24.88 -10.20
CA CYS A 321 -10.20 -24.30 -11.02
C CYS A 321 -9.64 -23.61 -12.29
N GLU A 322 -10.05 -22.37 -12.57
CA GLU A 322 -9.58 -21.61 -13.74
C GLU A 322 -8.08 -21.25 -13.69
N PHE A 323 -7.39 -21.50 -12.58
CA PHE A 323 -5.94 -21.30 -12.48
C PHE A 323 -5.21 -22.08 -13.57
N SER A 324 -5.55 -23.35 -13.80
CA SER A 324 -4.90 -24.16 -14.84
C SER A 324 -5.33 -23.80 -16.25
N ASN A 325 -6.50 -23.18 -16.41
CA ASN A 325 -7.04 -22.77 -17.71
C ASN A 325 -6.25 -21.59 -18.28
N HIS A 326 -5.85 -20.68 -17.39
CA HIS A 326 -5.23 -19.41 -17.75
C HIS A 326 -3.74 -19.31 -17.37
N LEU A 327 -3.13 -20.38 -16.87
CA LEU A 327 -1.70 -20.40 -16.52
C LEU A 327 -0.83 -20.19 -17.77
N GLN A 328 -0.17 -19.05 -17.85
CA GLN A 328 0.76 -18.76 -18.94
C GLN A 328 2.02 -19.61 -18.82
N LEU A 329 2.30 -20.44 -19.84
CA LEU A 329 3.43 -21.37 -19.85
C LEU A 329 4.79 -20.68 -19.58
N GLY A 330 4.97 -19.43 -20.02
CA GLY A 330 6.21 -18.67 -19.82
C GLY A 330 6.40 -18.12 -18.41
N SER A 331 5.35 -18.00 -17.59
CA SER A 331 5.43 -17.46 -16.23
C SER A 331 5.47 -18.54 -15.15
N ALA A 332 5.01 -19.76 -15.45
CA ALA A 332 4.88 -20.88 -14.51
C ALA A 332 6.17 -21.18 -13.73
N ALA A 333 7.30 -21.42 -14.40
CA ALA A 333 8.59 -21.66 -13.76
C ALA A 333 8.98 -20.52 -12.80
N SER A 334 8.79 -19.27 -13.23
CA SER A 334 9.14 -18.10 -12.41
C SER A 334 8.25 -17.94 -11.19
N PHE A 335 6.98 -18.35 -11.29
CA PHE A 335 6.02 -18.34 -10.20
C PHE A 335 6.37 -19.41 -9.17
N PHE A 336 6.53 -20.67 -9.59
CA PHE A 336 6.86 -21.78 -8.67
C PHE A 336 8.26 -21.66 -8.04
N ALA A 337 9.23 -21.05 -8.73
CA ALA A 337 10.53 -20.75 -8.16
C ALA A 337 10.45 -19.87 -6.89
N ARG A 338 9.46 -18.98 -6.77
CA ARG A 338 9.23 -18.16 -5.57
C ARG A 338 8.77 -18.98 -4.37
N TRP A 339 8.08 -20.10 -4.62
CA TRP A 339 7.72 -21.09 -3.62
C TRP A 339 8.88 -22.04 -3.27
N GLY A 340 10.05 -21.86 -3.89
CA GLY A 340 11.22 -22.73 -3.72
C GLY A 340 11.12 -24.05 -4.49
N LEU A 341 10.25 -24.11 -5.50
CA LEU A 341 9.99 -25.33 -6.29
C LEU A 341 10.61 -25.21 -7.68
N THR A 342 11.05 -26.34 -8.23
CA THR A 342 11.58 -26.44 -9.61
C THR A 342 10.50 -26.67 -10.67
N TRP A 343 9.23 -26.62 -10.24
CA TRP A 343 8.08 -26.95 -11.06
C TRP A 343 7.94 -26.00 -12.25
N ASP A 344 7.45 -26.55 -13.36
CA ASP A 344 7.14 -25.79 -14.56
C ASP A 344 5.91 -26.39 -15.26
N ALA A 345 5.28 -25.62 -16.14
CA ALA A 345 4.14 -26.08 -16.90
C ALA A 345 4.54 -27.24 -17.83
N GLY A 346 3.78 -28.33 -17.68
CA GLY A 346 3.89 -29.55 -18.45
C GLY A 346 3.00 -29.52 -19.69
N VAL A 347 2.76 -30.71 -20.24
CA VAL A 347 1.86 -30.88 -21.39
C VAL A 347 0.39 -30.87 -20.97
N TYR A 348 -0.49 -30.54 -21.91
CA TYR A 348 -1.94 -30.48 -21.68
C TYR A 348 -2.64 -31.59 -22.48
N TYR A 349 -3.31 -32.51 -21.80
CA TYR A 349 -4.06 -33.60 -22.44
C TYR A 349 -5.07 -34.24 -21.50
N ARG A 350 -5.99 -35.05 -22.06
CA ARG A 350 -6.92 -35.89 -21.30
C ARG A 350 -6.41 -37.33 -21.26
N THR A 351 -6.44 -37.95 -20.09
CA THR A 351 -6.22 -39.39 -19.91
C THR A 351 -6.79 -39.83 -18.56
N THR A 352 -6.79 -41.14 -18.33
CA THR A 352 -7.03 -41.74 -17.03
C THR A 352 -5.78 -41.67 -16.15
N PHE A 353 -5.90 -41.08 -14.96
CA PHE A 353 -4.86 -41.04 -13.95
C PHE A 353 -5.25 -41.89 -12.75
N SER A 354 -4.27 -42.53 -12.14
CA SER A 354 -4.47 -43.32 -10.92
C SER A 354 -3.81 -42.61 -9.73
N VAL A 355 -4.34 -42.84 -8.53
CA VAL A 355 -3.69 -42.40 -7.28
C VAL A 355 -2.27 -42.96 -7.27
N ASN A 356 -1.33 -42.14 -6.83
CA ASN A 356 0.07 -42.50 -6.78
C ASN A 356 0.28 -43.80 -5.97
N PRO A 357 0.81 -44.88 -6.58
CA PRO A 357 1.01 -46.15 -5.90
C PRO A 357 2.09 -46.09 -4.82
N ALA A 358 2.93 -45.06 -4.82
CA ALA A 358 3.87 -44.78 -3.73
C ALA A 358 3.18 -44.23 -2.46
N GLY A 359 1.87 -43.96 -2.52
CA GLY A 359 1.09 -43.31 -1.47
C GLY A 359 0.76 -41.86 -1.82
N ILE A 360 -0.18 -41.29 -1.07
CA ILE A 360 -0.56 -39.88 -1.20
C ILE A 360 0.21 -39.00 -0.20
N PRO A 361 0.50 -37.73 -0.54
CA PRO A 361 1.15 -36.82 0.39
C PRO A 361 0.25 -36.51 1.60
N ALA A 362 0.77 -36.66 2.82
CA ALA A 362 0.08 -36.25 4.04
C ALA A 362 -0.17 -34.72 4.07
N PRO A 363 -1.26 -34.23 4.70
CA PRO A 363 -2.30 -34.96 5.44
C PRO A 363 -3.48 -35.48 4.60
N LEU A 364 -3.37 -35.61 3.27
CA LEU A 364 -4.49 -36.11 2.47
C LEU A 364 -4.87 -37.56 2.86
N SER A 365 -6.15 -37.91 2.77
CA SER A 365 -6.65 -39.27 3.02
C SER A 365 -6.94 -40.06 1.74
N GLY A 366 -6.39 -41.27 1.64
CA GLY A 366 -6.51 -42.11 0.44
C GLY A 366 -7.91 -42.67 0.26
N THR A 367 -8.67 -42.77 1.34
CA THR A 367 -10.08 -43.18 1.32
C THR A 367 -11.01 -42.05 0.92
N ALA A 368 -10.53 -40.80 0.89
CA ALA A 368 -11.31 -39.63 0.46
C ALA A 368 -11.20 -39.38 -1.05
N LEU A 369 -10.33 -40.12 -1.75
CA LEU A 369 -9.97 -39.93 -3.16
C LEU A 369 -10.37 -41.13 -4.01
N PHE A 370 -10.65 -40.88 -5.30
CA PHE A 370 -10.95 -41.94 -6.27
C PHE A 370 -9.66 -42.63 -6.71
N ALA A 371 -9.67 -43.96 -6.81
CA ALA A 371 -8.51 -44.75 -7.21
C ALA A 371 -7.98 -44.39 -8.60
N GLU A 372 -8.88 -44.09 -9.53
CA GLU A 372 -8.58 -43.59 -10.86
C GLU A 372 -9.75 -42.80 -11.44
N TYR A 373 -9.46 -41.82 -12.30
CA TYR A 373 -10.47 -41.18 -13.15
C TYR A 373 -9.83 -40.46 -14.35
N SER A 374 -10.63 -40.24 -15.40
CA SER A 374 -10.22 -39.45 -16.56
C SER A 374 -10.43 -37.96 -16.29
N MET A 375 -9.39 -37.15 -16.52
CA MET A 375 -9.46 -35.69 -16.44
C MET A 375 -8.68 -35.06 -17.59
N LYS A 376 -9.12 -33.87 -18.04
CA LYS A 376 -8.39 -33.06 -19.01
C LYS A 376 -7.58 -32.04 -18.24
N ALA A 377 -6.26 -32.18 -18.21
CA ALA A 377 -5.46 -31.40 -17.29
C ALA A 377 -4.20 -30.79 -17.91
N LEU A 378 -3.84 -29.61 -17.39
CA LEU A 378 -2.50 -29.04 -17.54
C LEU A 378 -1.59 -29.65 -16.48
N HIS A 379 -0.55 -30.37 -16.92
CA HIS A 379 0.36 -31.06 -16.02
C HIS A 379 1.44 -30.13 -15.48
N VAL A 380 2.13 -30.58 -14.43
CA VAL A 380 3.37 -29.98 -13.93
C VAL A 380 4.52 -30.97 -14.16
N LYS A 381 5.64 -30.45 -14.67
CA LYS A 381 6.90 -31.19 -14.87
C LYS A 381 7.97 -30.72 -13.88
N ASN A 382 9.12 -31.39 -13.85
CA ASN A 382 10.21 -31.16 -12.89
C ASN A 382 9.76 -31.35 -11.43
N ILE A 383 8.93 -32.38 -11.21
CA ILE A 383 8.31 -32.72 -9.94
C ILE A 383 9.04 -33.87 -9.23
N SER A 384 8.90 -33.96 -7.91
CA SER A 384 9.21 -35.19 -7.18
C SER A 384 7.98 -36.11 -7.21
N ARG A 385 8.17 -37.40 -7.50
CA ARG A 385 7.05 -38.35 -7.49
C ARG A 385 6.40 -38.50 -6.11
N GLU A 386 7.11 -38.21 -5.03
CA GLU A 386 6.58 -38.30 -3.67
C GLU A 386 5.53 -37.22 -3.36
N THR A 387 5.52 -36.12 -4.11
CA THR A 387 4.58 -35.01 -3.93
C THR A 387 3.43 -35.04 -4.93
N ALA A 388 3.42 -36.00 -5.87
CA ALA A 388 2.35 -36.19 -6.83
C ALA A 388 1.19 -36.98 -6.20
N VAL A 389 -0.04 -36.49 -6.39
CA VAL A 389 -1.27 -37.15 -5.90
C VAL A 389 -1.78 -38.16 -6.92
N TYR A 390 -1.86 -37.73 -8.19
CA TYR A 390 -2.30 -38.55 -9.32
C TYR A 390 -1.18 -38.67 -10.35
N ILE A 391 -1.02 -39.84 -10.95
CA ILE A 391 -0.02 -40.08 -12.01
C ILE A 391 -0.62 -40.87 -13.16
N PRO A 392 -0.15 -40.65 -14.40
CA PRO A 392 -0.47 -41.55 -15.49
C PRO A 392 0.31 -42.85 -15.33
N THR A 393 -0.27 -43.95 -15.81
CA THR A 393 0.35 -45.28 -15.79
C THR A 393 0.76 -45.68 -17.20
N ILE A 394 1.52 -46.77 -17.33
CA ILE A 394 1.83 -47.34 -18.64
C ILE A 394 0.59 -47.88 -19.37
N GLN A 395 -0.52 -48.11 -18.65
CA GLN A 395 -1.81 -48.49 -19.22
C GLN A 395 -2.65 -47.28 -19.65
N SER A 396 -2.30 -46.07 -19.22
CA SER A 396 -3.02 -44.85 -19.57
C SER A 396 -2.85 -44.53 -21.07
N HIS A 397 -3.92 -44.02 -21.69
CA HIS A 397 -3.93 -43.58 -23.09
C HIS A 397 -4.47 -42.16 -23.19
N ILE A 398 -3.84 -41.33 -24.00
CA ILE A 398 -4.33 -39.98 -24.32
C ILE A 398 -5.65 -40.13 -25.07
N GLU A 399 -6.69 -39.52 -24.52
CA GLU A 399 -8.06 -39.54 -25.03
C GLU A 399 -8.29 -38.32 -25.94
N SER A 400 -8.99 -38.52 -27.06
CA SER A 400 -9.41 -37.45 -27.97
C SER A 400 -10.76 -37.78 -28.58
N HIS A 401 -11.61 -36.77 -28.76
CA HIS A 401 -12.89 -36.91 -29.48
C HIS A 401 -12.70 -36.97 -31.00
N VAL A 402 -11.52 -36.61 -31.50
CA VAL A 402 -11.23 -36.51 -32.94
C VAL A 402 -10.24 -37.57 -33.40
N PHE A 403 -9.29 -37.95 -32.53
CA PHE A 403 -8.21 -38.88 -32.86
C PHE A 403 -8.30 -40.17 -32.06
N PRO A 404 -7.80 -41.31 -32.59
CA PRO A 404 -7.67 -42.55 -31.84
C PRO A 404 -6.82 -42.38 -30.58
N ALA A 405 -7.14 -43.15 -29.54
CA ALA A 405 -6.39 -43.12 -28.29
C ALA A 405 -4.92 -43.51 -28.52
N THR A 406 -3.99 -42.75 -27.92
CA THR A 406 -2.54 -42.97 -28.08
C THR A 406 -1.88 -43.29 -26.74
N PRO A 407 -0.91 -44.22 -26.66
CA PRO A 407 -0.28 -44.59 -25.40
C PRO A 407 0.55 -43.43 -24.82
N ILE A 408 0.63 -43.35 -23.49
CA ILE A 408 1.45 -42.36 -22.79
C ILE A 408 2.95 -42.64 -23.01
N THR A 409 3.72 -41.58 -23.26
CA THR A 409 5.18 -41.64 -23.49
C THR A 409 5.99 -41.51 -22.19
N GLY A 410 7.28 -41.86 -22.23
CA GLY A 410 8.18 -41.76 -21.07
C GLY A 410 8.22 -40.36 -20.42
N ALA A 411 8.30 -39.30 -21.22
CA ALA A 411 8.32 -37.92 -20.72
C ALA A 411 6.98 -37.47 -20.11
N GLN A 412 5.86 -38.10 -20.50
CA GLN A 412 4.54 -37.85 -19.91
C GLN A 412 4.34 -38.62 -18.60
N LEU A 413 4.99 -39.79 -18.44
CA LEU A 413 4.98 -40.53 -17.17
C LEU A 413 5.64 -39.76 -16.02
N GLU A 414 6.52 -38.80 -16.32
CA GLU A 414 7.26 -37.99 -15.35
C GLU A 414 6.53 -36.71 -14.92
N GLN A 415 5.31 -36.50 -15.40
CA GLN A 415 4.49 -35.32 -15.10
C GLN A 415 3.23 -35.72 -14.33
N SER A 416 2.64 -34.77 -13.62
CA SER A 416 1.43 -35.02 -12.84
C SER A 416 0.42 -33.89 -13.00
N PRO A 417 -0.90 -34.22 -13.05
CA PRO A 417 -1.96 -33.21 -13.07
C PRO A 417 -2.30 -32.67 -11.68
N ALA A 418 -1.84 -33.31 -10.59
CA ALA A 418 -2.20 -32.92 -9.23
C ALA A 418 -1.04 -33.13 -8.26
N MET A 419 -0.65 -32.05 -7.58
CA MET A 419 0.50 -32.00 -6.68
C MET A 419 0.10 -31.49 -5.30
N PHE A 420 0.76 -31.99 -4.26
CA PHE A 420 0.62 -31.49 -2.91
C PHE A 420 1.95 -31.57 -2.18
N VAL A 421 2.52 -30.42 -1.81
CA VAL A 421 3.87 -30.30 -1.25
C VAL A 421 3.89 -29.46 0.02
N ARG A 422 4.74 -29.85 0.97
CA ARG A 422 4.92 -29.11 2.23
C ARG A 422 5.74 -27.84 2.00
N ILE A 423 5.27 -26.70 2.52
CA ILE A 423 5.93 -25.39 2.47
C ILE A 423 5.98 -24.83 3.89
N GLY A 424 7.17 -24.82 4.50
CA GLY A 424 7.30 -24.53 5.94
C GLY A 424 6.45 -25.51 6.76
N ASP A 425 5.54 -25.00 7.59
CA ASP A 425 4.62 -25.83 8.37
C ASP A 425 3.28 -26.14 7.68
N GLY A 426 3.03 -25.54 6.53
CA GLY A 426 1.80 -25.70 5.75
C GLY A 426 2.04 -26.37 4.40
N TYR A 427 1.13 -26.11 3.45
CA TYR A 427 1.09 -26.84 2.17
C TYR A 427 0.75 -25.95 0.98
N LEU A 428 1.35 -26.29 -0.17
CA LEU A 428 0.94 -25.82 -1.49
C LEU A 428 0.37 -27.00 -2.30
N GLY A 429 -0.86 -26.85 -2.76
CA GLY A 429 -1.53 -27.77 -3.68
C GLY A 429 -1.66 -27.19 -5.08
N TYR A 430 -1.60 -28.04 -6.09
CA TYR A 430 -1.93 -27.70 -7.47
C TYR A 430 -2.85 -28.77 -8.05
N VAL A 431 -3.92 -28.37 -8.71
CA VAL A 431 -4.84 -29.25 -9.44
C VAL A 431 -5.06 -28.67 -10.83
N GLY A 432 -4.63 -29.42 -11.84
CA GLY A 432 -4.55 -28.96 -13.23
C GLY A 432 -5.76 -29.26 -14.10
N ASP A 433 -6.81 -29.87 -13.55
CA ASP A 433 -8.02 -30.23 -14.29
C ASP A 433 -8.81 -28.99 -14.71
N VAL A 434 -9.07 -28.88 -16.01
CA VAL A 434 -9.68 -27.72 -16.63
C VAL A 434 -11.20 -27.82 -16.74
N ASN A 435 -11.76 -29.00 -16.48
CA ASN A 435 -13.18 -29.29 -16.66
C ASN A 435 -13.94 -29.41 -15.33
N GLY A 436 -13.24 -29.35 -14.19
CA GLY A 436 -13.85 -29.44 -12.86
C GLY A 436 -14.62 -30.75 -12.65
N GLU A 437 -14.02 -31.91 -12.95
CA GLU A 437 -14.69 -33.19 -12.75
C GLU A 437 -15.09 -33.40 -11.27
N GLN A 438 -16.14 -34.18 -10.98
CA GLN A 438 -16.62 -34.36 -9.59
C GLN A 438 -15.51 -34.89 -8.66
N GLN A 439 -14.65 -35.77 -9.18
CA GLN A 439 -13.49 -36.30 -8.49
C GLN A 439 -12.44 -35.21 -8.20
N THR A 440 -12.29 -34.23 -9.09
CA THR A 440 -11.43 -33.06 -8.93
C THR A 440 -11.96 -32.13 -7.84
N ILE A 441 -13.28 -31.87 -7.81
CA ILE A 441 -13.93 -31.09 -6.74
C ILE A 441 -13.67 -31.75 -5.38
N ARG A 442 -13.77 -33.08 -5.30
CA ARG A 442 -13.43 -33.84 -4.11
C ARG A 442 -11.98 -33.65 -3.68
N LEU A 443 -11.04 -33.71 -4.62
CA LEU A 443 -9.63 -33.48 -4.35
C LEU A 443 -9.36 -32.07 -3.82
N LEU A 444 -9.96 -31.03 -4.41
CA LEU A 444 -9.83 -29.65 -3.97
C LEU A 444 -10.32 -29.46 -2.52
N LEU A 445 -11.46 -30.05 -2.18
CA LEU A 445 -12.02 -30.01 -0.82
C LEU A 445 -11.12 -30.71 0.20
N GLU A 446 -10.60 -31.91 -0.14
CA GLU A 446 -9.67 -32.65 0.71
C GLU A 446 -8.36 -31.87 0.94
N MET A 447 -7.81 -31.27 -0.12
CA MET A 447 -6.63 -30.40 -0.03
C MET A 447 -6.89 -29.19 0.89
N CYS A 448 -8.07 -28.58 0.79
CA CYS A 448 -8.53 -27.51 1.67
C CYS A 448 -8.81 -27.97 3.12
N GLY A 449 -8.87 -29.28 3.39
CA GLY A 449 -9.21 -29.84 4.69
C GLY A 449 -10.71 -29.77 5.03
N VAL A 450 -11.56 -29.68 4.01
CA VAL A 450 -13.01 -29.67 4.14
C VAL A 450 -13.54 -31.10 4.03
N GLN A 451 -14.11 -31.61 5.13
CA GLN A 451 -14.71 -32.94 5.12
C GLN A 451 -16.11 -32.88 4.50
N VAL A 452 -16.36 -33.79 3.56
CA VAL A 452 -17.61 -33.87 2.77
C VAL A 452 -18.18 -35.28 2.79
N LYS A 453 -19.51 -35.37 2.92
CA LYS A 453 -20.29 -36.62 2.94
C LYS A 453 -20.99 -36.87 1.59
N PRO A 454 -21.38 -38.12 1.28
CA PRO A 454 -22.22 -38.39 0.11
C PRO A 454 -23.50 -37.55 0.14
N GLY A 455 -23.82 -36.88 -0.96
CA GLY A 455 -24.95 -35.97 -1.10
C GLY A 455 -24.63 -34.50 -0.81
N ASP A 456 -23.36 -34.17 -0.51
CA ASP A 456 -22.95 -32.78 -0.28
C ASP A 456 -22.67 -32.01 -1.57
N PHE A 457 -22.47 -32.68 -2.71
CA PHE A 457 -22.13 -32.02 -3.97
C PHE A 457 -23.38 -31.60 -4.73
N GLY A 458 -24.50 -32.30 -4.53
CA GLY A 458 -25.73 -32.10 -5.28
C GLY A 458 -25.61 -32.54 -6.75
N THR A 459 -26.61 -32.20 -7.57
CA THR A 459 -26.61 -32.49 -9.01
C THR A 459 -25.68 -31.55 -9.76
N ARG A 460 -24.80 -32.11 -10.59
CA ARG A 460 -23.98 -31.34 -11.54
C ARG A 460 -24.86 -31.00 -12.74
N ASP A 461 -25.00 -29.72 -13.05
CA ASP A 461 -25.51 -29.27 -14.33
C ASP A 461 -24.32 -28.78 -15.16
N HIS A 462 -24.10 -29.35 -16.34
CA HIS A 462 -22.94 -28.99 -17.16
C HIS A 462 -23.28 -28.96 -18.65
N VAL A 463 -22.64 -28.03 -19.36
CA VAL A 463 -22.82 -27.84 -20.79
C VAL A 463 -22.07 -28.95 -21.54
N THR A 464 -22.79 -29.79 -22.27
CA THR A 464 -22.23 -30.89 -23.07
C THR A 464 -21.94 -30.50 -24.51
N GLY A 465 -22.49 -29.37 -24.97
CA GLY A 465 -22.27 -28.84 -26.30
C GLY A 465 -23.08 -27.58 -26.56
N ILE A 466 -22.91 -27.00 -27.75
CA ILE A 466 -23.71 -25.89 -28.22
C ILE A 466 -24.49 -26.35 -29.44
N ARG A 467 -25.81 -26.26 -29.37
CA ARG A 467 -26.72 -26.53 -30.48
C ARG A 467 -26.95 -25.24 -31.23
N MET A 468 -26.66 -25.24 -32.52
CA MET A 468 -26.98 -24.13 -33.40
C MET A 468 -28.40 -24.33 -33.94
N GLU A 469 -29.32 -23.46 -33.55
CA GLU A 469 -30.69 -23.50 -34.04
C GLU A 469 -30.76 -22.97 -35.49
N PRO A 470 -31.80 -23.35 -36.26
CA PRO A 470 -31.92 -22.99 -37.67
C PRO A 470 -31.94 -21.49 -37.97
N ASP A 471 -32.27 -20.66 -36.99
CA ASP A 471 -32.26 -19.19 -37.08
C ASP A 471 -30.88 -18.57 -36.78
N GLY A 472 -29.88 -19.41 -36.51
CA GLY A 472 -28.51 -19.00 -36.19
C GLY A 472 -28.28 -18.71 -34.71
N THR A 473 -29.29 -18.90 -33.85
CA THR A 473 -29.11 -18.81 -32.39
C THR A 473 -28.34 -20.02 -31.86
N MET A 474 -27.58 -19.81 -30.79
CA MET A 474 -26.72 -20.83 -30.18
C MET A 474 -27.26 -21.14 -28.79
N ASP A 475 -27.83 -22.34 -28.62
CA ASP A 475 -28.34 -22.82 -27.34
C ASP A 475 -27.33 -23.79 -26.70
N ALA A 476 -26.97 -23.53 -25.46
CA ALA A 476 -26.17 -24.46 -24.66
C ALA A 476 -26.99 -25.72 -24.34
N MET A 477 -26.45 -26.90 -24.62
CA MET A 477 -27.04 -28.16 -24.24
C MET A 477 -26.56 -28.54 -22.84
N HIS A 478 -27.49 -28.71 -21.91
CA HIS A 478 -27.21 -29.05 -20.51
C HIS A 478 -27.47 -30.53 -20.23
N GLU A 479 -26.61 -31.16 -19.43
CA GLU A 479 -26.82 -32.50 -18.90
C GLU A 479 -26.68 -32.51 -17.37
N GLN A 480 -27.68 -33.11 -16.70
CA GLN A 480 -27.69 -33.26 -15.26
C GLN A 480 -27.08 -34.61 -14.84
N GLN A 481 -26.01 -34.56 -14.07
CA GLN A 481 -25.32 -35.74 -13.55
C GLN A 481 -25.48 -35.82 -12.02
N ALA A 482 -25.87 -37.00 -11.53
CA ALA A 482 -25.92 -37.26 -10.09
C ALA A 482 -24.52 -37.34 -9.47
N GLU A 483 -24.44 -37.13 -8.15
CA GLU A 483 -23.19 -37.25 -7.39
C GLU A 483 -22.63 -38.68 -7.47
N LEU A 484 -21.33 -38.81 -7.77
CA LEU A 484 -20.66 -40.11 -7.81
C LEU A 484 -20.49 -40.70 -6.40
N PRO A 485 -20.80 -41.98 -6.18
CA PRO A 485 -20.63 -42.63 -4.87
C PRO A 485 -19.15 -42.80 -4.51
N LEU A 486 -18.82 -42.66 -3.23
CA LEU A 486 -17.47 -42.90 -2.71
C LEU A 486 -17.04 -44.36 -2.94
N PRO A 487 -15.77 -44.62 -3.30
CA PRO A 487 -15.29 -45.98 -3.48
C PRO A 487 -15.24 -46.76 -2.16
N VAL A 488 -15.72 -48.00 -2.16
CA VAL A 488 -15.61 -48.93 -1.03
C VAL A 488 -14.18 -49.51 -1.01
N PHE A 489 -13.38 -49.15 0.00
CA PHE A 489 -12.00 -49.63 0.11
C PHE A 489 -11.97 -51.05 0.68
N GLN A 490 -11.50 -52.03 -0.09
CA GLN A 490 -11.12 -53.36 0.42
C GLN A 490 -9.65 -53.35 0.80
N GLU A 491 -9.35 -53.52 2.09
CA GLU A 491 -7.99 -53.64 2.60
C GLU A 491 -7.28 -54.86 1.99
N ARG A 492 -6.15 -54.63 1.30
CA ARG A 492 -5.17 -55.69 1.03
C ARG A 492 -3.97 -55.53 1.96
N HIS A 493 -3.79 -56.53 2.82
CA HIS A 493 -2.68 -56.67 3.74
C HIS A 493 -1.31 -56.79 3.04
N GLY A 494 -0.31 -56.13 3.65
CA GLY A 494 0.98 -56.76 3.97
C GLY A 494 2.17 -56.46 3.06
N GLY A 495 3.23 -55.89 3.65
CA GLY A 495 4.58 -55.92 3.06
C GLY A 495 5.54 -54.86 3.63
N HIS A 496 6.14 -55.13 4.80
CA HIS A 496 7.29 -54.36 5.29
C HIS A 496 8.52 -54.56 4.38
N SER A 497 9.26 -53.48 4.08
CA SER A 497 10.70 -53.58 3.84
C SER A 497 11.45 -52.26 4.10
N ARG A 498 12.48 -52.39 4.94
CA ARG A 498 13.58 -51.48 5.27
C ARG A 498 14.22 -50.79 4.06
N ALA A 499 14.58 -49.51 4.21
CA ALA A 499 15.85 -48.95 3.74
C ALA A 499 16.07 -47.55 4.35
N ALA A 500 16.58 -47.51 5.58
CA ALA A 500 17.19 -46.32 6.17
C ALA A 500 18.63 -46.70 6.52
N GLU A 501 19.60 -46.28 5.70
CA GLU A 501 21.03 -46.09 6.00
C GLU A 501 21.87 -45.97 4.70
N ALA A 502 22.19 -44.73 4.32
CA ALA A 502 23.32 -44.27 3.49
C ALA A 502 22.96 -42.83 3.04
N ALA A 503 23.72 -41.77 3.21
CA ALA A 503 25.15 -41.62 3.44
C ALA A 503 25.42 -40.29 4.17
N ARG A 504 26.34 -40.34 5.14
CA ARG A 504 27.09 -39.17 5.62
C ARG A 504 28.49 -39.27 5.03
N SER A 505 28.95 -38.25 4.31
CA SER A 505 30.33 -37.73 4.34
C SER A 505 30.56 -36.78 3.17
N THR A 506 30.86 -35.50 3.45
CA THR A 506 32.00 -34.76 2.89
C THR A 506 32.20 -33.43 3.61
N GLU A 507 33.47 -33.10 3.80
CA GLU A 507 34.07 -32.03 4.60
C GLU A 507 34.05 -30.62 3.93
N PRO A 508 34.43 -29.54 4.66
CA PRO A 508 34.03 -28.17 4.35
C PRO A 508 34.94 -27.44 3.34
N VAL A 509 34.34 -26.59 2.51
CA VAL A 509 35.03 -25.68 1.58
C VAL A 509 35.16 -24.29 2.24
N GLN A 510 36.39 -23.75 2.27
CA GLN A 510 36.70 -22.40 2.76
C GLN A 510 36.27 -21.30 1.76
N PRO A 511 35.97 -20.07 2.22
CA PRO A 511 35.53 -18.97 1.35
C PRO A 511 36.69 -18.31 0.59
N PRO A 512 36.52 -17.86 -0.66
CA PRO A 512 37.56 -17.15 -1.38
C PRO A 512 37.63 -15.67 -1.00
N GLN A 513 38.85 -15.15 -0.96
CA GLN A 513 39.20 -13.76 -0.68
C GLN A 513 38.90 -12.83 -1.87
N SER A 514 38.56 -11.58 -1.57
CA SER A 514 38.16 -10.54 -2.53
C SER A 514 39.28 -10.11 -3.47
N VAL A 515 39.09 -10.28 -4.77
CA VAL A 515 39.91 -9.65 -5.83
C VAL A 515 39.12 -8.47 -6.41
N ARG A 516 39.72 -7.27 -6.41
CA ARG A 516 39.13 -6.10 -7.11
C ARG A 516 39.15 -6.35 -8.63
N PRO A 517 38.03 -6.18 -9.35
CA PRO A 517 37.99 -6.45 -10.78
C PRO A 517 38.70 -5.35 -11.57
N VAL A 518 39.64 -5.75 -12.43
CA VAL A 518 40.17 -4.91 -13.52
C VAL A 518 39.08 -4.85 -14.61
N ARG A 519 38.61 -3.65 -14.97
CA ARG A 519 37.58 -3.45 -16.00
C ARG A 519 38.12 -3.88 -17.36
N THR A 520 37.37 -4.72 -18.07
CA THR A 520 37.50 -4.90 -19.51
C THR A 520 37.07 -3.61 -20.23
N ALA A 521 37.74 -3.27 -21.33
CA ALA A 521 37.47 -2.03 -22.08
C ALA A 521 36.05 -2.04 -22.68
N ARG A 522 35.29 -0.95 -22.49
CA ARG A 522 33.93 -0.79 -23.04
C ARG A 522 33.99 -0.31 -24.49
N PRO A 523 33.01 -0.67 -25.34
CA PRO A 523 33.01 -0.34 -26.79
C PRO A 523 33.13 1.14 -27.17
N ARG A 524 32.89 2.09 -26.25
CA ARG A 524 32.97 3.55 -26.49
C ARG A 524 33.85 4.32 -25.48
N ASP A 525 34.85 3.67 -24.89
CA ASP A 525 35.71 4.32 -23.88
C ASP A 525 36.52 5.52 -24.41
N SER A 526 36.87 5.56 -25.70
CA SER A 526 37.54 6.71 -26.33
C SER A 526 36.65 7.96 -26.38
N GLU A 527 35.34 7.78 -26.63
CA GLU A 527 34.34 8.84 -26.57
C GLU A 527 34.18 9.33 -25.13
N VAL A 528 34.05 8.41 -24.17
CA VAL A 528 33.98 8.73 -22.73
C VAL A 528 35.19 9.57 -22.29
N ALA A 529 36.40 9.20 -22.69
CA ALA A 529 37.62 9.93 -22.34
C ALA A 529 37.64 11.35 -22.94
N THR A 530 37.24 11.49 -24.21
CA THR A 530 37.14 12.80 -24.89
C THR A 530 36.12 13.71 -24.21
N ARG A 531 34.97 13.15 -23.85
CA ARG A 531 33.92 13.85 -23.11
C ARG A 531 34.37 14.24 -21.71
N ALA A 532 35.04 13.34 -20.99
CA ALA A 532 35.58 13.62 -19.65
C ALA A 532 36.55 14.81 -19.64
N ALA A 533 37.43 14.95 -20.64
CA ALA A 533 38.32 16.10 -20.77
C ALA A 533 37.56 17.42 -20.96
N LYS A 534 36.50 17.43 -21.78
CA LYS A 534 35.64 18.60 -21.97
C LYS A 534 34.86 18.95 -20.70
N ARG A 535 34.35 17.95 -19.96
CA ARG A 535 33.67 18.15 -18.67
C ARG A 535 34.58 18.81 -17.66
N LEU A 536 35.83 18.34 -17.57
CA LEU A 536 36.83 18.92 -16.66
C LEU A 536 37.16 20.38 -17.02
N ALA A 537 37.25 20.71 -18.30
CA ALA A 537 37.46 22.10 -18.73
C ALA A 537 36.28 23.00 -18.33
N HIS A 538 35.03 22.54 -18.57
CA HIS A 538 33.82 23.26 -18.17
C HIS A 538 33.68 23.36 -16.64
N SER A 539 34.02 22.30 -15.90
CA SER A 539 34.11 22.27 -14.43
C SER A 539 34.95 23.41 -13.89
N ASN A 540 36.17 23.54 -14.42
CA ASN A 540 37.12 24.53 -13.97
C ASN A 540 36.62 25.95 -14.23
N GLN A 541 35.94 26.17 -15.37
CA GLN A 541 35.29 27.44 -15.68
C GLN A 541 34.15 27.77 -14.70
N GLN A 542 33.25 26.81 -14.44
CA GLN A 542 32.14 27.00 -13.51
C GLN A 542 32.61 27.19 -12.07
N ARG A 543 33.69 26.52 -11.68
CA ARG A 543 34.37 26.74 -10.39
C ARG A 543 34.88 28.17 -10.28
N ALA A 544 35.52 28.70 -11.32
CA ALA A 544 36.00 30.08 -11.31
C ALA A 544 34.84 31.08 -11.17
N ILE A 545 33.70 30.82 -11.82
CA ILE A 545 32.48 31.63 -11.67
C ILE A 545 31.94 31.56 -10.24
N ALA A 546 31.84 30.36 -9.66
CA ALA A 546 31.35 30.16 -8.31
C ALA A 546 32.24 30.81 -7.24
N GLU A 547 33.57 30.74 -7.39
CA GLU A 547 34.50 31.41 -6.48
C GLU A 547 34.34 32.93 -6.54
N ARG A 548 34.15 33.50 -7.75
CA ARG A 548 33.86 34.93 -7.91
C ARG A 548 32.54 35.32 -7.22
N LEU A 549 31.47 34.55 -7.44
CA LEU A 549 30.17 34.79 -6.81
C LEU A 549 30.23 34.67 -5.29
N LYS A 550 30.97 33.69 -4.76
CA LYS A 550 31.23 33.56 -3.32
C LYS A 550 31.96 34.80 -2.77
N GLU A 551 32.98 35.32 -3.47
CA GLU A 551 33.64 36.56 -3.04
C GLU A 551 32.74 37.80 -3.12
N GLU A 552 31.89 37.90 -4.15
CA GLU A 552 30.84 38.93 -4.22
C GLU A 552 29.90 38.82 -2.99
N GLY A 553 29.44 37.61 -2.67
CA GLY A 553 28.62 37.37 -1.48
C GLY A 553 29.33 37.73 -0.18
N ASN A 554 30.63 37.43 -0.06
CA ASN A 554 31.44 37.85 1.09
C ASN A 554 31.52 39.38 1.22
N ASN A 555 31.59 40.10 0.10
CA ASN A 555 31.61 41.56 0.11
C ASN A 555 30.26 42.14 0.55
N PHE A 556 29.14 41.62 0.03
CA PHE A 556 27.80 41.99 0.50
C PHE A 556 27.60 41.67 1.99
N PHE A 557 28.09 40.52 2.44
CA PHE A 557 28.00 40.13 3.85
C PHE A 557 28.79 41.09 4.76
N ARG A 558 29.99 41.52 4.34
CA ARG A 558 30.76 42.55 5.07
C ARG A 558 30.09 43.92 5.04
N ALA A 559 29.36 44.23 3.97
CA ALA A 559 28.57 45.45 3.83
C ALA A 559 27.23 45.41 4.60
N GLN A 560 26.92 44.30 5.29
CA GLN A 560 25.65 44.05 5.98
C GLN A 560 24.43 43.99 5.05
N GLU A 561 24.65 43.79 3.76
CA GLU A 561 23.60 43.56 2.76
C GLU A 561 23.29 42.05 2.69
N TRP A 562 22.58 41.55 3.70
CA TRP A 562 22.36 40.11 3.91
C TRP A 562 21.62 39.42 2.76
N ALA A 563 20.61 40.08 2.18
CA ALA A 563 19.87 39.56 1.04
C ALA A 563 20.76 39.39 -0.20
N GLY A 564 21.54 40.42 -0.55
CA GLY A 564 22.51 40.35 -1.65
C GLY A 564 23.58 39.28 -1.41
N ALA A 565 24.03 39.12 -0.16
CA ALA A 565 24.96 38.04 0.21
C ALA A 565 24.36 36.65 -0.01
N ALA A 566 23.12 36.43 0.47
CA ALA A 566 22.40 35.17 0.30
C ALA A 566 22.24 34.82 -1.19
N ASP A 567 21.85 35.78 -2.02
CA ASP A 567 21.66 35.57 -3.46
C ASP A 567 22.95 35.20 -4.18
N LYS A 568 24.07 35.83 -3.81
CA LYS A 568 25.38 35.50 -4.38
C LYS A 568 25.89 34.13 -3.94
N TYR A 569 25.65 33.73 -2.69
CA TYR A 569 25.97 32.38 -2.23
C TYR A 569 25.10 31.31 -2.90
N ARG A 570 23.80 31.58 -3.10
CA ARG A 570 22.90 30.73 -3.91
C ARG A 570 23.40 30.62 -5.35
N ALA A 571 23.80 31.73 -5.97
CA ALA A 571 24.35 31.75 -7.32
C ALA A 571 25.68 30.97 -7.42
N ALA A 572 26.54 31.05 -6.42
CA ALA A 572 27.78 30.26 -6.35
C ALA A 572 27.49 28.75 -6.25
N ALA A 573 26.52 28.37 -5.41
CA ALA A 573 26.05 27.00 -5.30
C ALA A 573 25.40 26.50 -6.60
N PHE A 574 24.70 27.37 -7.33
CA PHE A 574 24.13 27.05 -8.64
C PHE A 574 25.21 26.80 -9.69
N ALA A 575 26.27 27.61 -9.71
CA ALA A 575 27.34 27.50 -10.69
C ALA A 575 28.19 26.22 -10.50
N HIS A 576 28.58 25.88 -9.27
CA HIS A 576 29.54 24.77 -9.02
C HIS A 576 29.10 23.76 -7.95
N GLY A 577 27.80 23.64 -7.71
CA GLY A 577 27.21 22.73 -6.72
C GLY A 577 27.29 23.24 -5.27
N PRO A 578 26.52 22.64 -4.35
CA PRO A 578 26.35 23.11 -2.98
C PRO A 578 27.56 22.75 -2.08
N ARG A 579 28.71 23.37 -2.33
CA ARG A 579 29.91 23.15 -1.53
C ARG A 579 29.72 23.63 -0.08
N PRO A 580 30.34 22.97 0.92
CA PRO A 580 30.22 23.32 2.33
C PRO A 580 30.40 24.81 2.61
N VAL A 581 31.40 25.44 1.98
CA VAL A 581 31.72 26.86 2.16
C VAL A 581 30.56 27.76 1.72
N TYR A 582 29.94 27.48 0.57
CA TYR A 582 28.84 28.31 0.05
C TYR A 582 27.60 28.16 0.92
N MET A 583 27.27 26.92 1.29
CA MET A 583 26.09 26.60 2.10
C MET A 583 26.23 27.10 3.54
N THR A 584 27.42 26.99 4.13
CA THR A 584 27.72 27.55 5.46
C THR A 584 27.52 29.06 5.43
N ASN A 585 28.09 29.76 4.44
CA ASN A 585 27.95 31.22 4.32
C ASN A 585 26.52 31.67 4.03
N LEU A 586 25.78 30.91 3.22
CA LEU A 586 24.35 31.12 2.99
C LEU A 586 23.56 31.03 4.30
N ALA A 587 23.79 29.99 5.12
CA ALA A 587 23.15 29.86 6.43
C ALA A 587 23.41 31.07 7.33
N ALA A 588 24.62 31.62 7.30
CA ALA A 588 24.93 32.85 8.05
C ALA A 588 24.14 34.07 7.55
N ALA A 589 23.99 34.24 6.24
CA ALA A 589 23.21 35.34 5.68
C ALA A 589 21.72 35.22 6.02
N LEU A 590 21.19 34.00 5.97
CA LEU A 590 19.78 33.70 6.29
C LEU A 590 19.45 33.89 7.77
N LEU A 591 20.36 33.52 8.69
CA LEU A 591 20.21 33.84 10.11
C LEU A 591 20.13 35.36 10.36
N LYS A 592 20.83 36.18 9.57
CA LYS A 592 20.74 37.65 9.67
C LYS A 592 19.47 38.23 9.05
N LEU A 593 18.77 37.44 8.24
CA LEU A 593 17.47 37.78 7.66
C LEU A 593 16.30 37.18 8.44
N GLU A 594 16.56 36.48 9.55
CA GLU A 594 15.54 35.79 10.35
C GLU A 594 14.79 34.70 9.55
N GLN A 595 15.41 34.19 8.49
CA GLN A 595 14.91 33.09 7.66
C GLN A 595 15.40 31.75 8.25
N TRP A 596 14.80 31.36 9.37
CA TRP A 596 15.29 30.27 10.22
C TRP A 596 15.23 28.90 9.55
N VAL A 597 14.14 28.60 8.82
CA VAL A 597 13.94 27.33 8.11
C VAL A 597 15.02 27.15 7.04
N GLU A 598 15.27 28.19 6.26
CA GLU A 598 16.21 28.21 5.17
C GLU A 598 17.65 28.18 5.67
N ALA A 599 17.91 28.85 6.81
CA ALA A 599 19.21 28.80 7.49
C ALA A 599 19.55 27.39 7.97
N GLU A 600 18.59 26.70 8.60
CA GLU A 600 18.74 25.30 8.99
C GLU A 600 18.99 24.41 7.77
N SER A 601 18.19 24.54 6.71
CA SER A 601 18.36 23.76 5.46
C SER A 601 19.74 23.98 4.83
N ALA A 602 20.24 25.22 4.82
CA ALA A 602 21.56 25.54 4.30
C ALA A 602 22.68 24.94 5.17
N ALA A 603 22.54 25.01 6.50
CA ALA A 603 23.49 24.42 7.45
C ALA A 603 23.53 22.88 7.36
N ASP A 604 22.37 22.24 7.22
CA ASP A 604 22.26 20.80 7.01
C ASP A 604 23.03 20.33 5.78
N ARG A 605 22.92 21.05 4.66
CA ARG A 605 23.67 20.70 3.45
C ARG A 605 25.17 20.84 3.63
N ALA A 606 25.62 21.87 4.32
CA ALA A 606 27.04 21.99 4.65
C ALA A 606 27.51 20.79 5.49
N LEU A 607 26.70 20.36 6.48
CA LEU A 607 27.00 19.22 7.34
C LEU A 607 26.95 17.87 6.62
N ARG A 608 26.14 17.71 5.56
CA ARG A 608 26.19 16.49 4.72
C ARG A 608 27.58 16.33 4.10
N TYR A 609 28.13 17.38 3.52
CA TYR A 609 29.45 17.32 2.87
C TYR A 609 30.63 17.40 3.84
N GLU A 610 30.48 18.14 4.94
CA GLU A 610 31.47 18.26 6.02
C GLU A 610 30.81 18.04 7.39
N PRO A 611 30.62 16.79 7.83
CA PRO A 611 29.92 16.47 9.09
C PRO A 611 30.56 17.07 10.35
N LYS A 612 31.86 17.39 10.29
CA LYS A 612 32.62 18.01 11.38
C LYS A 612 32.70 19.54 11.27
N ASN A 613 31.92 20.17 10.39
CA ASN A 613 31.93 21.62 10.22
C ASN A 613 31.26 22.32 11.41
N ILE A 614 32.09 22.81 12.33
CA ILE A 614 31.67 23.50 13.56
C ILE A 614 30.74 24.68 13.25
N LYS A 615 31.06 25.49 12.24
CA LYS A 615 30.29 26.70 11.89
C LYS A 615 28.89 26.35 11.38
N ALA A 616 28.79 25.33 10.53
CA ALA A 616 27.49 24.87 10.03
C ALA A 616 26.64 24.30 11.17
N ARG A 617 27.22 23.47 12.05
CA ARG A 617 26.50 22.91 13.20
C ARG A 617 26.03 23.97 14.19
N PHE A 618 26.89 24.94 14.49
CA PHE A 618 26.53 26.08 15.32
C PHE A 618 25.36 26.88 14.72
N ARG A 619 25.42 27.21 13.42
CA ARG A 619 24.36 27.95 12.73
C ARG A 619 23.03 27.20 12.70
N ARG A 620 23.06 25.87 12.57
CA ARG A 620 21.86 25.02 12.68
C ARG A 620 21.26 25.08 14.08
N GLY A 621 22.10 25.00 15.12
CA GLY A 621 21.66 25.13 16.51
C GLY A 621 20.96 26.47 16.77
N VAL A 622 21.52 27.58 16.28
CA VAL A 622 20.91 28.91 16.37
C VAL A 622 19.56 28.95 15.64
N ALA A 623 19.49 28.47 14.40
CA ALA A 623 18.23 28.44 13.64
C ALA A 623 17.11 27.66 14.36
N ARG A 624 17.45 26.51 14.97
CA ARG A 624 16.51 25.68 15.74
C ARG A 624 16.07 26.35 17.04
N LYS A 625 16.99 27.03 17.72
CA LYS A 625 16.67 27.81 18.93
C LYS A 625 15.61 28.87 18.62
N GLU A 626 15.78 29.64 17.55
CA GLU A 626 14.84 30.67 17.11
C GLU A 626 13.49 30.11 16.61
N ARG A 627 13.44 28.82 16.26
CA ARG A 627 12.22 28.07 15.93
C ARG A 627 11.56 27.40 17.15
N GLU A 628 12.08 27.65 18.35
CA GLU A 628 11.63 27.03 19.61
C GLU A 628 11.85 25.50 19.66
N GLU A 629 12.70 24.96 18.78
CA GLU A 629 13.12 23.56 18.76
C GLU A 629 14.30 23.33 19.72
N TYR A 630 14.10 23.67 20.99
CA TYR A 630 15.17 23.81 21.99
C TYR A 630 15.98 22.53 22.21
N ALA A 631 15.35 21.35 22.20
CA ALA A 631 16.03 20.07 22.41
C ALA A 631 17.07 19.76 21.30
N ASP A 632 16.73 20.04 20.05
CA ASP A 632 17.62 19.82 18.91
C ASP A 632 18.72 20.87 18.84
N ALA A 633 18.41 22.12 19.21
CA ALA A 633 19.40 23.19 19.37
C ALA A 633 20.45 22.85 20.44
N ILE A 634 20.01 22.39 21.61
CA ILE A 634 20.88 21.93 22.71
C ILE A 634 21.83 20.83 22.23
N ARG A 635 21.32 19.84 21.50
CA ARG A 635 22.13 18.75 20.93
C ARG A 635 23.19 19.26 19.95
N ASP A 636 22.86 20.25 19.14
CA ASP A 636 23.80 20.88 18.20
C ASP A 636 24.89 21.67 18.93
N PHE A 637 24.54 22.43 19.98
CA PHE A 637 25.51 23.18 20.78
C PHE A 637 26.44 22.25 21.57
N TYR A 638 25.94 21.19 22.21
CA TYR A 638 26.80 20.17 22.82
C TYR A 638 27.75 19.52 21.82
N SER A 639 27.26 19.26 20.60
CA SER A 639 28.07 18.70 19.53
C SER A 639 29.13 19.67 18.99
N VAL A 640 28.88 20.98 19.06
CA VAL A 640 29.88 22.03 18.79
C VAL A 640 30.92 22.05 19.91
N LEU A 641 30.50 22.07 21.17
CA LEU A 641 31.38 22.09 22.34
C LEU A 641 32.24 20.82 22.46
N ARG A 642 31.78 19.69 21.93
CA ARG A 642 32.63 18.49 21.83
C ARG A 642 33.78 18.64 20.83
N LEU A 643 33.52 19.31 19.70
CA LEU A 643 34.52 19.54 18.65
C LEU A 643 35.43 20.74 18.98
N ASP A 644 34.89 21.73 19.69
CA ASP A 644 35.57 22.95 20.13
C ASP A 644 35.09 23.34 21.55
N PRO A 645 35.71 22.76 22.60
CA PRO A 645 35.29 22.99 24.00
C PRO A 645 35.38 24.44 24.48
N ASN A 646 36.19 25.26 23.80
CA ASN A 646 36.42 26.66 24.17
C ASN A 646 35.54 27.63 23.37
N ASN A 647 34.53 27.13 22.65
CA ASN A 647 33.65 27.95 21.85
C ASN A 647 32.70 28.78 22.75
N SER A 648 33.08 30.03 23.01
CA SER A 648 32.32 30.91 23.91
C SER A 648 30.92 31.22 23.40
N GLU A 649 30.73 31.29 22.07
CA GLU A 649 29.43 31.52 21.44
C GLU A 649 28.51 30.33 21.71
N ALA A 650 28.99 29.09 21.52
CA ALA A 650 28.20 27.89 21.79
C ALA A 650 27.86 27.70 23.27
N HIS A 651 28.75 28.08 24.20
CA HIS A 651 28.44 28.09 25.64
C HIS A 651 27.33 29.08 25.97
N ALA A 652 27.38 30.29 25.41
CA ALA A 652 26.36 31.32 25.63
C ALA A 652 25.00 30.89 25.08
N GLU A 653 24.96 30.44 23.82
CA GLU A 653 23.75 29.95 23.16
C GLU A 653 23.14 28.73 23.87
N LEU A 654 23.98 27.78 24.32
CA LEU A 654 23.51 26.64 25.11
C LEU A 654 22.87 27.09 26.43
N THR A 655 23.51 28.02 27.14
CA THR A 655 23.00 28.55 28.42
C THR A 655 21.65 29.24 28.23
N GLU A 656 21.53 30.07 27.19
CA GLU A 656 20.27 30.74 26.84
C GLU A 656 19.18 29.74 26.45
N THR A 657 19.51 28.76 25.59
CA THR A 657 18.57 27.73 25.14
C THR A 657 18.07 26.88 26.30
N LEU A 658 18.95 26.50 27.24
CA LEU A 658 18.57 25.78 28.45
C LEU A 658 17.61 26.60 29.32
N ALA A 659 17.88 27.90 29.50
CA ALA A 659 17.01 28.80 30.25
C ALA A 659 15.62 28.94 29.60
N LEU A 660 15.54 28.99 28.26
CA LEU A 660 14.29 29.04 27.51
C LEU A 660 13.49 27.73 27.58
N SER A 661 14.18 26.58 27.65
CA SER A 661 13.53 25.26 27.62
C SER A 661 12.75 24.89 28.90
N ALA A 662 12.97 25.58 30.02
CA ALA A 662 12.34 25.35 31.33
C ALA A 662 12.33 23.89 31.84
N ILE A 663 13.19 23.03 31.28
CA ILE A 663 13.35 21.62 31.61
C ILE A 663 14.78 21.41 32.12
N ASP A 664 14.93 20.74 33.27
CA ASP A 664 16.22 20.20 33.72
C ASP A 664 16.61 19.06 32.77
N HIS A 665 17.39 19.36 31.73
CA HIS A 665 18.02 18.36 30.90
C HIS A 665 19.33 17.92 31.54
N GLU A 666 19.40 16.67 32.00
CA GLU A 666 20.67 16.01 32.27
C GLU A 666 21.53 16.02 31.00
N ASP A 667 22.82 16.30 31.16
CA ASP A 667 23.80 16.24 30.08
C ASP A 667 23.62 14.88 29.33
N PRO A 668 23.21 14.87 28.04
CA PRO A 668 22.95 13.64 27.30
C PRO A 668 24.20 12.75 27.09
N LEU A 669 25.33 13.14 27.68
CA LEU A 669 26.68 12.65 27.46
C LEU A 669 27.14 11.54 28.41
N ASN A 670 26.28 11.01 29.30
CA ASN A 670 26.61 9.86 30.16
C ASN A 670 26.43 8.48 29.49
N GLY A 671 26.22 8.42 28.17
CA GLY A 671 26.24 7.19 27.38
C GLY A 671 27.32 7.25 26.31
N ASP A 672 28.07 6.15 26.16
CA ASP A 672 29.01 5.96 25.05
C ASP A 672 28.32 6.30 23.73
N VAL A 673 28.86 7.31 23.03
CA VAL A 673 28.41 7.66 21.68
C VAL A 673 29.00 6.63 20.73
N ASP A 674 28.40 5.45 20.70
CA ASP A 674 28.51 4.55 19.56
C ASP A 674 27.78 5.21 18.38
N ASP A 675 28.61 5.86 17.58
CA ASP A 675 28.44 6.16 16.17
C ASP A 675 27.21 7.02 15.81
N MET A 676 27.42 8.35 15.85
CA MET A 676 26.71 9.27 14.96
C MET A 676 26.82 8.69 13.54
N ARG A 677 25.76 8.02 13.06
CA ARG A 677 25.50 7.48 11.71
C ARG A 677 26.19 8.26 10.57
N SER A 678 27.51 8.17 10.49
CA SER A 678 28.37 8.98 9.61
C SER A 678 29.33 8.12 8.80
N GLU A 679 29.29 6.80 8.96
CA GLU A 679 29.75 5.89 7.93
C GLU A 679 28.58 5.65 6.95
N ASP A 680 28.78 6.11 5.70
CA ASP A 680 28.00 5.83 4.48
C ASP A 680 26.79 6.68 4.05
N ARG A 681 26.31 7.67 4.82
CA ARG A 681 25.18 8.51 4.33
C ARG A 681 25.54 9.54 3.26
N ASP A 682 26.72 10.17 3.32
CA ASP A 682 26.96 11.43 2.58
C ASP A 682 28.18 11.47 1.64
N ALA A 683 28.72 10.33 1.19
CA ALA A 683 29.69 10.31 0.08
C ALA A 683 29.03 10.36 -1.33
N TYR A 684 27.70 10.40 -1.38
CA TYR A 684 26.91 10.08 -2.58
C TYR A 684 25.90 11.19 -2.90
N SER A 685 26.39 12.41 -3.15
CA SER A 685 25.60 13.33 -3.96
C SER A 685 25.50 12.77 -5.38
N ASP A 686 24.36 12.97 -6.03
CA ASP A 686 24.25 12.77 -7.47
C ASP A 686 25.39 13.57 -8.11
N VAL A 687 26.47 12.88 -8.49
CA VAL A 687 27.57 13.47 -9.24
C VAL A 687 26.94 13.93 -10.53
N ILE A 688 26.51 15.19 -10.56
CA ILE A 688 26.27 15.89 -11.80
C ILE A 688 27.65 16.02 -12.40
N THR A 689 28.04 15.00 -13.15
CA THR A 689 29.16 15.10 -14.07
C THR A 689 28.81 16.31 -14.93
N GLU A 690 29.52 17.41 -14.71
CA GLU A 690 29.30 18.67 -15.42
C GLU A 690 29.20 18.34 -16.90
N SER A 691 28.15 18.79 -17.57
CA SER A 691 28.02 18.42 -18.97
C SER A 691 29.12 19.07 -19.80
N ASP A 692 29.57 18.35 -20.81
CA ASP A 692 30.55 18.75 -21.81
C ASP A 692 29.93 19.24 -23.13
N SER A 693 28.60 19.31 -23.22
CA SER A 693 27.89 19.82 -24.41
C SER A 693 26.98 21.00 -24.02
N PRO A 694 26.91 22.08 -24.83
CA PRO A 694 25.95 23.18 -24.68
C PRO A 694 24.48 22.73 -24.70
N GLU A 695 24.18 21.57 -25.27
CA GLU A 695 22.82 21.05 -25.44
C GLU A 695 22.19 20.56 -24.11
N PHE A 696 22.98 20.45 -23.03
CA PHE A 696 22.53 19.80 -21.81
C PHE A 696 21.60 20.63 -20.92
N THR A 697 21.53 21.93 -21.14
CA THR A 697 20.54 22.80 -20.49
C THR A 697 19.32 23.00 -21.37
N MET A 698 19.32 22.44 -22.58
CA MET A 698 18.27 22.67 -23.56
C MET A 698 16.98 21.96 -23.14
N THR A 699 15.95 22.77 -22.90
CA THR A 699 14.58 22.34 -22.58
C THR A 699 13.67 22.26 -23.82
N GLY A 700 14.11 22.80 -24.96
CA GLY A 700 13.33 22.87 -26.21
C GLY A 700 12.23 23.96 -26.17
N PRO A 701 11.83 24.55 -27.31
CA PRO A 701 10.85 25.65 -27.34
C PRO A 701 9.38 25.21 -27.39
N GLY A 702 9.03 23.92 -27.32
CA GLY A 702 7.64 23.50 -27.59
C GLY A 702 7.03 22.33 -26.80
N TYR A 703 7.83 21.44 -26.17
CA TYR A 703 7.25 20.31 -25.41
C TYR A 703 8.09 19.97 -24.18
N LYS A 704 7.44 19.78 -23.02
CA LYS A 704 8.06 19.39 -21.74
C LYS A 704 8.67 17.95 -21.75
N CYS A 705 8.73 17.25 -22.89
CA CYS A 705 9.11 15.84 -22.97
C CYS A 705 10.60 15.59 -23.37
N PRO A 706 11.28 14.57 -22.80
CA PRO A 706 12.68 14.25 -23.13
C PRO A 706 12.88 13.68 -24.54
N CYS A 707 14.02 14.01 -25.16
CA CYS A 707 14.39 13.52 -26.48
C CYS A 707 14.83 12.05 -26.44
N LYS A 708 13.98 11.14 -26.94
CA LYS A 708 14.29 9.70 -27.02
C LYS A 708 15.56 9.40 -27.82
N PHE A 709 15.76 10.11 -28.94
CA PHE A 709 16.90 9.90 -29.82
C PHE A 709 18.20 10.32 -29.13
N TYR A 710 18.22 11.44 -28.41
CA TYR A 710 19.36 11.87 -27.61
C TYR A 710 19.79 10.78 -26.60
N ASN A 711 18.81 10.17 -25.93
CA ASN A 711 19.08 9.18 -24.88
C ASN A 711 19.40 7.77 -25.40
N ASN A 712 19.01 7.40 -26.63
CA ASN A 712 19.18 6.02 -27.11
C ASN A 712 20.14 5.88 -28.30
N GLN A 713 20.10 6.78 -29.28
CA GLN A 713 20.75 6.61 -30.58
C GLN A 713 21.60 7.82 -31.03
N GLY A 714 21.65 8.88 -30.23
CA GLY A 714 22.24 10.18 -30.58
C GLY A 714 21.26 11.07 -31.34
N CYS A 715 21.10 12.31 -30.90
CA CYS A 715 20.22 13.28 -31.57
C CYS A 715 20.96 13.96 -32.73
N ARG A 716 20.43 13.84 -33.95
CA ARG A 716 21.02 14.48 -35.15
C ARG A 716 20.70 15.98 -35.27
N LYS A 717 19.74 16.49 -34.50
CA LYS A 717 19.31 17.90 -34.54
C LYS A 717 20.12 18.80 -33.60
N GLY A 718 20.93 18.24 -32.70
CA GLY A 718 21.75 18.99 -31.74
C GLY A 718 20.96 20.09 -31.01
N MET A 719 21.50 21.32 -31.01
CA MET A 719 20.87 22.52 -30.44
C MET A 719 19.54 22.95 -31.10
N GLN A 720 19.20 22.41 -32.27
CA GLN A 720 17.94 22.69 -32.97
C GLN A 720 16.86 21.63 -32.66
N CYS A 721 17.11 20.74 -31.70
CA CYS A 721 16.15 19.73 -31.31
C CYS A 721 15.00 20.37 -30.50
N LEU A 722 13.76 20.03 -30.85
CA LEU A 722 12.57 20.57 -30.20
C LEU A 722 12.25 19.91 -28.85
N PHE A 723 12.99 18.86 -28.48
CA PHE A 723 12.76 18.03 -27.30
C PHE A 723 13.87 18.20 -26.25
N LYS A 724 13.55 18.02 -24.98
CA LYS A 724 14.48 18.26 -23.86
C LYS A 724 15.68 17.30 -23.87
N HIS A 725 16.89 17.85 -23.83
CA HIS A 725 18.14 17.08 -23.63
C HIS A 725 18.62 17.16 -22.18
N ALA A 726 18.14 18.16 -21.41
CA ALA A 726 18.51 18.33 -20.01
C ALA A 726 18.07 17.17 -19.11
N PRO A 727 18.92 16.72 -18.17
CA PRO A 727 18.50 15.76 -17.16
C PRO A 727 17.39 16.36 -16.31
N ASP A 728 16.55 15.49 -15.76
CA ASP A 728 15.40 15.84 -14.94
C ASP A 728 15.33 14.92 -13.71
N GLU A 729 14.32 15.13 -12.87
CA GLU A 729 14.08 14.34 -11.66
C GLU A 729 14.02 12.82 -11.93
N ARG A 730 13.69 12.41 -13.15
CA ARG A 730 13.43 11.03 -13.58
C ARG A 730 14.67 10.32 -14.12
N SER A 731 15.79 11.03 -14.23
CA SER A 731 16.99 10.52 -14.89
C SER A 731 18.30 10.86 -14.19
N VAL A 732 19.31 10.00 -14.38
CA VAL A 732 20.70 10.23 -13.98
C VAL A 732 21.58 10.25 -15.23
N ARG A 733 22.68 11.01 -15.19
CA ARG A 733 23.52 11.19 -16.37
C ARG A 733 24.64 10.15 -16.43
N ASP A 734 24.84 9.56 -17.60
CA ASP A 734 25.96 8.64 -17.85
C ASP A 734 27.21 9.37 -18.40
N GLU A 735 28.33 8.66 -18.47
CA GLU A 735 29.62 9.19 -18.93
C GLU A 735 29.62 9.58 -20.43
N LEU A 736 28.61 9.17 -21.19
CA LEU A 736 28.38 9.57 -22.58
C LEU A 736 27.46 10.80 -22.70
N GLY A 737 26.91 11.29 -21.60
CA GLY A 737 26.00 12.42 -21.56
C GLY A 737 24.53 12.07 -21.82
N ARG A 738 24.14 10.80 -21.80
CA ARG A 738 22.75 10.35 -21.94
C ARG A 738 22.04 10.45 -20.60
N ASN A 739 20.72 10.62 -20.63
CA ASN A 739 19.88 10.57 -19.44
C ASN A 739 19.35 9.13 -19.28
N VAL A 740 19.78 8.44 -18.22
CA VAL A 740 19.42 7.06 -17.86
C VAL A 740 18.24 7.07 -16.90
N CYS A 741 17.22 6.24 -17.12
CA CYS A 741 16.00 6.23 -16.32
C CYS A 741 16.28 5.79 -14.87
N LYS A 742 15.93 6.62 -13.87
CA LYS A 742 16.04 6.25 -12.45
C LYS A 742 15.12 5.09 -12.10
N MET A 743 13.87 5.15 -12.53
CA MET A 743 12.90 4.07 -12.27
C MET A 743 13.36 2.74 -12.86
N TRP A 744 14.07 2.75 -13.99
CA TRP A 744 14.65 1.53 -14.53
C TRP A 744 15.81 0.99 -13.68
N LEU A 745 16.68 1.86 -13.16
CA LEU A 745 17.74 1.45 -12.23
C LEU A 745 17.16 0.82 -10.94
N LEU A 746 15.96 1.24 -10.56
CA LEU A 746 15.17 0.73 -9.45
C LEU A 746 14.23 -0.43 -9.84
N ASN A 747 14.32 -0.97 -11.06
CA ASN A 747 13.48 -2.05 -11.56
C ASN A 747 11.96 -1.75 -11.52
N ALA A 748 11.59 -0.48 -11.63
CA ALA A 748 10.22 0.04 -11.52
C ALA A 748 9.79 0.86 -12.74
N CYS A 749 10.54 0.84 -13.85
CA CYS A 749 10.13 1.52 -15.09
C CYS A 749 9.11 0.66 -15.87
N PRO A 750 7.87 1.14 -16.10
CA PRO A 750 6.81 0.33 -16.70
C PRO A 750 6.81 0.31 -18.23
N ARG A 751 7.72 1.04 -18.90
CA ARG A 751 7.64 1.27 -20.36
C ARG A 751 8.74 0.58 -21.14
N SER A 752 8.35 -0.28 -22.08
CA SER A 752 9.22 -0.74 -23.19
C SER A 752 9.62 0.40 -24.14
N THR A 753 8.90 1.52 -24.12
CA THR A 753 9.10 2.68 -25.01
C THR A 753 9.73 3.91 -24.35
N CYS A 754 10.28 3.77 -23.13
CA CYS A 754 10.86 4.85 -22.31
C CYS A 754 11.75 5.83 -23.11
N TYR A 755 11.63 7.13 -22.79
CA TYR A 755 12.41 8.20 -23.42
C TYR A 755 13.87 8.21 -22.98
N TYR A 756 14.17 7.68 -21.80
CA TYR A 756 15.52 7.64 -21.22
C TYR A 756 16.25 6.34 -21.58
N ALA A 757 17.56 6.32 -21.38
CA ALA A 757 18.38 5.13 -21.62
C ALA A 757 18.13 4.07 -20.53
N HIS A 758 18.08 2.80 -20.94
CA HIS A 758 18.05 1.62 -20.07
C HIS A 758 19.38 0.87 -20.16
N ASP A 759 20.48 1.56 -19.88
CA ASP A 759 21.84 1.03 -20.03
C ASP A 759 22.74 1.50 -18.88
N LYS A 760 23.34 0.54 -18.13
CA LYS A 760 24.26 0.83 -17.02
C LYS A 760 25.71 0.91 -17.43
N THR A 761 26.06 0.51 -18.66
CA THR A 761 27.44 0.32 -19.12
C THR A 761 28.32 1.55 -18.94
N TYR A 762 27.71 2.73 -19.10
CA TYR A 762 28.41 4.02 -19.05
C TYR A 762 28.08 4.84 -17.81
N LEU A 763 27.37 4.28 -16.83
CA LEU A 763 27.14 5.00 -15.58
C LEU A 763 28.47 5.22 -14.82
N PRO A 764 28.64 6.39 -14.18
CA PRO A 764 29.82 6.67 -13.36
C PRO A 764 30.03 5.62 -12.26
N VAL A 765 31.31 5.37 -11.95
CA VAL A 765 31.74 4.43 -10.91
C VAL A 765 31.39 4.93 -9.50
N ARG A 766 31.17 6.23 -9.34
CA ARG A 766 30.74 6.87 -8.08
C ARG A 766 29.32 7.35 -8.25
N GLY A 767 28.36 6.57 -7.76
CA GLY A 767 26.93 6.92 -7.75
C GLY A 767 26.11 5.93 -6.94
N TRP A 768 24.92 6.31 -6.48
CA TRP A 768 24.06 5.46 -5.65
C TRP A 768 23.69 4.14 -6.33
N TRP A 769 23.67 4.12 -7.67
CA TRP A 769 23.44 2.92 -8.49
C TRP A 769 24.58 1.90 -8.48
N THR A 770 25.70 2.18 -7.79
CA THR A 770 26.78 1.22 -7.55
C THR A 770 26.79 0.65 -6.13
N HIS A 771 25.94 1.16 -5.24
CA HIS A 771 25.87 0.76 -3.85
C HIS A 771 24.74 -0.25 -3.64
N GLU A 772 25.07 -1.54 -3.53
CA GLU A 772 24.06 -2.61 -3.52
C GLU A 772 23.06 -2.48 -2.38
N GLN A 773 23.51 -2.11 -1.17
CA GLN A 773 22.62 -1.93 -0.03
C GLN A 773 21.64 -0.77 -0.23
N ARG A 774 22.09 0.36 -0.80
CA ARG A 774 21.25 1.54 -1.05
C ARG A 774 20.31 1.29 -2.22
N LEU A 775 20.78 0.63 -3.27
CA LEU A 775 19.91 0.14 -4.33
C LEU A 775 18.86 -0.82 -3.79
N THR A 776 19.21 -1.67 -2.84
CA THR A 776 18.28 -2.60 -2.21
C THR A 776 17.25 -1.86 -1.37
N GLU A 777 17.65 -0.85 -0.60
CA GLU A 777 16.74 0.02 0.15
C GLU A 777 15.82 0.84 -0.76
N MET A 778 16.36 1.48 -1.81
CA MET A 778 15.57 2.27 -2.75
C MET A 778 14.65 1.40 -3.60
N ARG A 779 15.11 0.21 -4.01
CA ARG A 779 14.26 -0.79 -4.68
C ARG A 779 13.24 -1.35 -3.73
N SER A 780 13.58 -1.58 -2.46
CA SER A 780 12.62 -2.01 -1.45
C SER A 780 11.58 -0.93 -1.29
N TYR A 781 11.95 0.33 -1.07
CA TYR A 781 10.97 1.41 -0.91
C TYR A 781 10.13 1.68 -2.16
N ALA A 782 10.74 1.73 -3.35
CA ALA A 782 9.98 1.88 -4.59
C ALA A 782 9.06 0.68 -4.84
N ARG A 783 9.53 -0.53 -4.50
CA ARG A 783 8.70 -1.73 -4.50
C ARG A 783 7.61 -1.60 -3.45
N ASP A 784 7.89 -1.20 -2.23
CA ASP A 784 7.00 -1.03 -1.09
C ASP A 784 5.92 0.01 -1.36
N LEU A 785 6.24 1.12 -2.03
CA LEU A 785 5.23 2.08 -2.53
C LEU A 785 4.28 1.45 -3.56
N VAL A 786 4.78 0.50 -4.35
CA VAL A 786 4.00 -0.29 -5.33
C VAL A 786 3.31 -1.51 -4.69
N THR A 787 3.90 -2.13 -3.66
CA THR A 787 3.55 -3.44 -3.11
C THR A 787 2.88 -3.40 -1.74
N LEU A 788 3.08 -2.34 -0.95
CA LEU A 788 2.48 -2.12 0.38
C LEU A 788 1.26 -1.18 0.34
N ASN A 789 0.45 -1.27 -0.73
CA ASN A 789 -0.97 -0.88 -0.70
C ASN A 789 -1.29 0.63 -0.84
N TRP A 790 -0.52 1.42 -1.60
CA TRP A 790 -0.82 2.86 -1.77
C TRP A 790 -1.56 3.20 -3.08
N GLY A 791 -1.81 2.24 -3.98
CA GLY A 791 -2.53 2.50 -5.24
C GLY A 791 -1.83 3.47 -6.21
N LEU A 792 -0.61 3.89 -5.89
CA LEU A 792 0.08 4.97 -6.58
C LEU A 792 0.45 4.55 -8.00
N ASN A 793 0.06 5.38 -8.96
CA ASN A 793 0.46 5.23 -10.35
C ASN A 793 1.99 5.47 -10.50
N PRO A 794 2.61 5.07 -11.61
CA PRO A 794 4.06 5.18 -11.78
C PRO A 794 4.63 6.60 -11.62
N LYS A 795 3.84 7.65 -11.87
CA LYS A 795 4.28 9.05 -11.64
C LYS A 795 4.28 9.41 -10.16
N GLU A 796 3.35 8.88 -9.38
CA GLU A 796 3.24 9.14 -7.94
C GLU A 796 4.29 8.37 -7.14
N VAL A 797 4.56 7.12 -7.52
CA VAL A 797 5.71 6.36 -6.96
C VAL A 797 7.01 7.11 -7.24
N GLU A 798 7.16 7.61 -8.46
CA GLU A 798 8.31 8.43 -8.84
C GLU A 798 8.41 9.73 -8.00
N LYS A 799 7.28 10.42 -7.76
CA LYS A 799 7.20 11.58 -6.86
C LYS A 799 7.64 11.22 -5.44
N MET A 800 7.12 10.13 -4.87
CA MET A 800 7.40 9.68 -3.50
C MET A 800 8.85 9.19 -3.31
N VAL A 801 9.41 8.49 -4.30
CA VAL A 801 10.83 8.09 -4.31
C VAL A 801 11.73 9.33 -4.38
N ASN A 802 11.37 10.30 -5.24
CA ASN A 802 12.09 11.57 -5.33
C ASN A 802 11.91 12.43 -4.07
N MET A 803 10.81 12.32 -3.33
CA MET A 803 10.60 13.06 -2.09
C MET A 803 11.41 12.47 -0.92
N ARG A 804 11.56 11.14 -0.88
CA ARG A 804 12.40 10.46 0.14
C ARG A 804 13.90 10.58 -0.14
N TRP A 805 14.28 10.62 -1.41
CA TRP A 805 15.66 10.84 -1.85
C TRP A 805 15.71 11.98 -2.88
N PRO A 806 15.51 13.23 -2.44
CA PRO A 806 15.48 14.40 -3.32
C PRO A 806 16.80 14.56 -4.04
N SER A 807 16.71 14.90 -5.32
CA SER A 807 17.88 15.43 -6.01
C SER A 807 18.23 16.75 -5.33
N TRP A 808 19.51 17.02 -5.13
CA TRP A 808 19.97 18.27 -4.50
C TRP A 808 19.49 19.55 -5.20
N ARG A 809 18.99 19.45 -6.45
CA ARG A 809 18.43 20.59 -7.21
C ARG A 809 17.03 21.01 -6.75
N LEU A 810 16.20 20.09 -6.23
CA LEU A 810 14.84 20.41 -5.77
C LEU A 810 14.89 21.25 -4.49
N ASP A 811 15.80 20.94 -3.57
CA ASP A 811 15.88 21.64 -2.29
C ASP A 811 16.38 23.10 -2.43
N MET A 812 17.02 23.49 -3.53
CA MET A 812 17.46 24.90 -3.70
C MET A 812 16.31 25.89 -3.97
N TRP A 813 15.10 25.39 -4.24
CA TRP A 813 13.98 26.18 -4.81
C TRP A 813 12.70 26.11 -3.98
N ALA A 814 12.66 25.32 -2.90
CA ALA A 814 11.61 25.47 -1.90
C ALA A 814 11.85 26.83 -1.20
N LEU A 815 10.99 27.80 -1.51
CA LEU A 815 10.99 29.21 -1.09
C LEU A 815 11.74 30.21 -2.01
N VAL A 816 11.47 30.15 -3.32
CA VAL A 816 11.53 31.34 -4.20
C VAL A 816 10.19 31.49 -4.94
N GLU A 817 9.13 31.77 -4.18
CA GLU A 817 7.84 32.24 -4.71
C GLU A 817 7.62 33.75 -4.50
N SER A 818 8.61 34.49 -3.97
CA SER A 818 8.42 35.91 -3.66
C SER A 818 9.11 36.89 -4.62
N TYR A 819 9.59 36.47 -5.79
CA TYR A 819 10.12 37.40 -6.80
C TYR A 819 9.90 36.89 -8.23
N ARG A 820 8.63 36.94 -8.65
CA ARG A 820 8.20 37.21 -10.03
C ARG A 820 6.86 37.94 -9.99
N ASP A 821 6.86 39.09 -9.32
CA ASP A 821 5.93 40.17 -9.63
C ASP A 821 6.31 40.70 -11.03
N ASP A 822 5.75 40.07 -12.05
CA ASP A 822 5.40 40.68 -13.33
C ASP A 822 4.11 39.99 -13.79
N TYR A 823 3.02 40.46 -13.19
CA TYR A 823 1.66 40.58 -13.73
C TYR A 823 1.37 39.89 -15.08
N ASP A 824 0.61 38.79 -15.04
CA ASP A 824 -0.39 38.47 -16.06
C ASP A 824 -1.61 37.81 -15.37
N PRO A 825 -2.77 38.48 -15.24
CA PRO A 825 -3.88 38.01 -14.40
C PRO A 825 -4.83 36.99 -15.05
N GLU A 826 -4.51 36.39 -16.20
CA GLU A 826 -5.51 35.64 -17.00
C GLU A 826 -5.21 34.16 -17.31
N GLU A 827 -4.18 33.54 -16.75
CA GLU A 827 -3.98 32.08 -16.95
C GLU A 827 -3.58 31.35 -15.65
N ASP A 828 -4.56 31.11 -14.77
CA ASP A 828 -4.46 30.02 -13.80
C ASP A 828 -5.77 29.21 -13.75
N PHE A 829 -5.98 28.41 -14.78
CA PHE A 829 -7.06 27.41 -14.85
C PHE A 829 -6.62 26.03 -14.34
N SER A 830 -5.36 25.87 -13.88
CA SER A 830 -4.79 24.54 -13.66
C SER A 830 -4.95 23.97 -12.25
N ASP A 831 -5.08 24.82 -11.24
CA ASP A 831 -5.36 24.39 -9.86
C ASP A 831 -6.86 24.31 -9.56
N GLU A 832 -7.71 25.02 -10.34
CA GLU A 832 -9.17 24.89 -10.23
C GLU A 832 -9.65 23.57 -10.88
N GLU A 833 -9.12 23.14 -12.02
CA GLU A 833 -9.54 21.89 -12.70
C GLU A 833 -9.30 20.62 -11.86
N ALA A 834 -8.18 20.51 -11.15
CA ALA A 834 -7.88 19.36 -10.30
C ALA A 834 -8.79 19.30 -9.06
N LEU A 835 -9.09 20.46 -8.46
CA LEU A 835 -10.06 20.61 -7.38
C LEU A 835 -11.50 20.41 -7.85
N ILE A 836 -11.80 20.74 -9.12
CA ILE A 836 -13.10 20.55 -9.76
C ILE A 836 -13.33 19.06 -10.05
N GLU A 837 -12.39 18.35 -10.69
CA GLU A 837 -12.51 16.90 -10.96
C GLU A 837 -12.64 16.08 -9.66
N GLU A 838 -11.83 16.40 -8.64
CA GLU A 838 -11.87 15.71 -7.34
C GLU A 838 -13.19 15.98 -6.59
N ARG A 839 -13.79 17.17 -6.76
CA ARG A 839 -15.10 17.50 -6.15
C ARG A 839 -16.28 16.97 -6.96
N MET A 840 -16.18 16.88 -8.29
CA MET A 840 -17.23 16.32 -9.16
C MET A 840 -17.58 14.87 -8.80
N GLU A 841 -16.55 14.03 -8.59
CA GLU A 841 -16.74 12.64 -8.17
C GLU A 841 -17.37 12.55 -6.77
N ASN A 842 -17.05 13.50 -5.89
CA ASN A 842 -17.57 13.58 -4.53
C ASN A 842 -19.06 13.96 -4.47
N PHE A 843 -19.59 14.66 -5.48
CA PHE A 843 -20.98 15.13 -5.52
C PHE A 843 -21.87 14.39 -6.53
N GLY A 844 -21.32 13.46 -7.31
CA GLY A 844 -22.07 12.57 -8.19
C GLY A 844 -22.42 13.13 -9.57
N PHE A 845 -21.77 14.22 -9.99
CA PHE A 845 -21.94 14.81 -11.32
C PHE A 845 -21.05 14.10 -12.36
N THR A 846 -21.57 13.87 -13.57
CA THR A 846 -20.75 13.38 -14.69
C THR A 846 -19.96 14.51 -15.35
N GLY A 847 -18.98 14.17 -16.19
CA GLY A 847 -18.21 15.18 -16.94
C GLY A 847 -19.09 16.05 -17.86
N ASP A 848 -20.15 15.47 -18.41
CA ASP A 848 -21.12 16.19 -19.25
C ASP A 848 -21.98 17.15 -18.40
N ASP A 849 -22.39 16.73 -17.19
CA ASP A 849 -23.15 17.56 -16.25
C ASP A 849 -22.37 18.81 -15.82
N LEU A 850 -21.07 18.69 -15.62
CA LEU A 850 -20.20 19.83 -15.31
C LEU A 850 -20.20 20.83 -16.47
N GLN A 851 -20.03 20.34 -17.69
CA GLN A 851 -19.97 21.21 -18.85
C GLN A 851 -21.28 22.00 -19.00
N GLU A 852 -22.41 21.34 -18.74
CA GLU A 852 -23.75 21.93 -18.78
C GLU A 852 -23.98 22.97 -17.65
N LEU A 853 -23.53 22.69 -16.42
CA LEU A 853 -23.58 23.63 -15.29
C LEU A 853 -22.69 24.86 -15.49
N LEU A 854 -21.45 24.65 -15.95
CA LEU A 854 -20.52 25.75 -16.23
C LEU A 854 -21.01 26.65 -17.36
N CYS A 855 -21.73 26.09 -18.34
CA CYS A 855 -22.38 26.89 -19.40
C CYS A 855 -23.47 27.83 -18.86
N GLN A 856 -24.07 27.51 -17.71
CA GLN A 856 -25.05 28.36 -17.02
C GLN A 856 -24.42 29.23 -15.92
N GLY A 857 -23.10 29.13 -15.70
CA GLY A 857 -22.39 29.87 -14.66
C GLY A 857 -22.62 29.35 -13.24
N VAL A 858 -23.08 28.11 -13.08
CA VAL A 858 -23.36 27.47 -11.79
C VAL A 858 -22.25 26.46 -11.47
N LYS A 859 -21.68 26.50 -10.27
CA LYS A 859 -20.60 25.58 -9.85
C LYS A 859 -21.18 24.31 -9.22
N PRO A 860 -20.55 23.13 -9.36
CA PRO A 860 -21.10 21.86 -8.86
C PRO A 860 -21.31 21.76 -7.34
N TRP A 861 -20.73 22.66 -6.56
CA TRP A 861 -20.88 22.74 -5.10
C TRP A 861 -21.73 23.94 -4.65
N ASP A 862 -22.34 24.65 -5.59
CA ASP A 862 -23.37 25.64 -5.28
C ASP A 862 -24.65 24.90 -4.85
N ASP A 863 -25.37 25.50 -3.91
CA ASP A 863 -26.48 24.84 -3.20
C ASP A 863 -27.65 24.44 -4.14
N ASP A 864 -27.72 25.01 -5.35
CA ASP A 864 -28.74 24.79 -6.39
C ASP A 864 -28.23 24.00 -7.61
N ALA A 865 -27.03 23.43 -7.57
CA ALA A 865 -26.42 22.78 -8.74
C ALA A 865 -27.23 21.58 -9.29
N TRP A 866 -27.78 20.72 -8.42
CA TRP A 866 -28.62 19.59 -8.85
C TRP A 866 -29.98 20.04 -9.39
N ASP A 867 -30.49 21.13 -8.82
CA ASP A 867 -31.80 21.69 -9.11
C ASP A 867 -31.83 22.32 -10.51
N VAL A 868 -30.74 23.02 -10.85
CA VAL A 868 -30.48 23.57 -12.19
C VAL A 868 -30.32 22.45 -13.21
N LEU A 869 -29.61 21.37 -12.86
CA LEU A 869 -29.39 20.23 -13.76
C LEU A 869 -30.69 19.47 -14.06
N ASP A 870 -31.55 19.24 -13.05
CA ASP A 870 -32.85 18.60 -13.24
C ASP A 870 -33.82 19.49 -14.02
N ALA A 871 -33.75 20.82 -13.89
CA ALA A 871 -34.50 21.73 -14.74
C ALA A 871 -34.05 21.67 -16.21
N LEU A 872 -32.74 21.58 -16.46
CA LEU A 872 -32.17 21.44 -17.81
C LEU A 872 -32.53 20.11 -18.48
N ARG A 873 -32.57 19.01 -17.72
CA ARG A 873 -32.95 17.68 -18.21
C ARG A 873 -34.45 17.53 -18.51
N ASN A 874 -35.29 18.41 -17.97
CA ASN A 874 -36.74 18.43 -18.15
C ASN A 874 -37.23 19.49 -19.15
N MET A 875 -36.32 20.26 -19.77
CA MET A 875 -36.57 21.16 -20.90
C MET A 875 -36.28 20.45 -22.22
#